data_AF-A0A8C5EHL8-F1
#
_entry.id   AF-A0A8C5EHL8-F1
#
_cell.length_a   1.000
_cell.length_b   1.000
_cell.length_c   1.000
_cell.angle_alpha   90.00
_cell.angle_beta   90.00
_cell.angle_gamma   90.00
#
_symmetry.space_group_name_H-M   'P 1'
#
loop_
_entity.id
_entity.type
_entity.pdbx_description
1 polymer ?
#
loop_
_entity_poly.entity_id
_entity_poly.type
_entity_poly.pdbx_seq_one_letter_code
_entity_poly.pdbx_strand_id
1 'polypeptide(L)'
;MMEHPERSKAMDGASVRSRKVGSVRQENACLIVQDEELITDLEALQYDQAASRSHVGGGCDVISDWEGFRPQGHVGLGMNTSAAVLSARIRQIEAELEATANELKAANQRAECCEEAAAHNEIAMVTLSEELSALREELDNRTALGKRAEQQRNQALQNAEQLKDAFKNYKDTISLKLEKVMENEKKLEESLIECDREKEELEMKLTAEEREKAEQSRTLSRLREEATQAKATAANLQLQMEDAKRKASQLEQQVAKRSSELREQASLRKQLEELRAQKQSEGQRAAQSHQEAQRSRAELESLEAIVALLHLRESAVGPLCSSPCMLPPVDFSTTERLLKLKPGEGYQQLVRVLQTVEADRQKQGGLVQRLQERLSRAQEEKDSLQSSITQRESHYQSLHTQLMDRVTQASDTEKELKRKSARVSALEKQLQEKSSAYGQAALKNTELEKQLQEKTSSLHHIQTLMTKKQKEFQQALDRCKQAQEHQSTEQQQRMDMLQLSVEEAQTLLLQKEQYLSSVQRERDEAQRAAEQLQASLEQLTQERQVEDQHNEEVMLSYDRKAAQSVAEVCKLQSSLSTCQKELKSLRQQMKELQRNSENELQKSNEKVSSLQEKLHSAGLVCQSSSDQNLQLQLSLQRLQTMLAESTERVSELEESQAELHREVSSLKQQLERSRASLQDELRSSEQDSQQKEKMLQELKEQNVELSSSVSQLTSELQKYREELTSKESDVENLRQEVASKTCEINHLQLSFQHTKGQLSSKSEQAIDLDEKLHRCEAECLLTAQQLQTLEKKLQGAEEELLYSHQQVKELRDELQRRRKTTDELQSKVETLNVQLRDTRGELEERTHEVLDLDNALKDRQGELQHRAELLGQLDVAIKEHKLELERKVESLQQSLDDRERELRERSFKESQQQQKLKKVQQELDDTRQRHEALIRETETAQLHNKETV
;
A
#
# COMPACT_ATOMS: atom_id res chain seq x y z
N MET A 1 7.58 44.41 25.22
CA MET A 1 7.75 45.75 24.59
C MET A 1 6.44 46.51 24.75
N MET A 2 6.46 47.84 24.69
CA MET A 2 5.24 48.62 24.48
C MET A 2 4.91 48.61 22.99
N GLU A 3 3.63 48.54 22.63
CA GLU A 3 3.09 49.23 21.45
C GLU A 3 1.57 49.34 21.53
N HIS A 4 0.99 50.24 20.73
CA HIS A 4 -0.40 50.68 20.85
C HIS A 4 -1.36 49.87 19.96
N PRO A 5 -2.63 49.66 20.37
CA PRO A 5 -3.68 49.30 19.44
C PRO A 5 -4.14 50.55 18.66
N GLU A 6 -3.83 50.61 17.37
CA GLU A 6 -4.46 51.60 16.48
C GLU A 6 -5.98 51.40 16.44
N ARG A 7 -6.73 52.52 16.40
CA ARG A 7 -8.19 52.50 16.55
C ARG A 7 -8.87 53.40 15.51
N SER A 8 -9.92 52.88 14.90
CA SER A 8 -10.92 53.59 14.07
C SER A 8 -10.42 54.23 12.77
N LYS A 9 -10.80 53.63 11.62
CA LYS A 9 -10.94 54.35 10.34
C LYS A 9 -11.98 53.74 9.38
N ALA A 10 -13.15 53.36 9.91
CA ALA A 10 -14.23 52.74 9.14
C ALA A 10 -15.66 53.14 9.59
N MET A 11 -15.85 54.34 10.17
CA MET A 11 -17.14 54.74 10.79
C MET A 11 -17.49 56.24 10.61
N ASP A 12 -17.29 56.81 9.41
CA ASP A 12 -17.67 58.21 9.10
C ASP A 12 -18.51 58.40 7.82
N GLY A 13 -18.74 57.35 7.02
CA GLY A 13 -19.47 57.46 5.74
C GLY A 13 -20.97 57.79 5.88
N ALA A 14 -21.59 57.45 7.01
CA ALA A 14 -23.04 57.61 7.21
C ALA A 14 -23.43 59.03 7.70
N SER A 15 -22.66 59.60 8.63
CA SER A 15 -22.94 60.90 9.27
C SER A 15 -22.87 62.06 8.28
N VAL A 16 -21.92 62.01 7.34
CA VAL A 16 -21.78 63.02 6.29
C VAL A 16 -22.98 63.02 5.34
N ARG A 17 -23.58 61.85 5.05
CA ARG A 17 -24.67 61.74 4.08
C ARG A 17 -26.00 62.27 4.61
N SER A 18 -26.31 62.08 5.89
CA SER A 18 -27.53 62.65 6.49
C SER A 18 -27.46 64.17 6.62
N ARG A 19 -26.31 64.72 7.08
CA ARG A 19 -26.11 66.18 7.16
C ARG A 19 -26.24 66.86 5.79
N LYS A 20 -25.70 66.25 4.73
CA LYS A 20 -25.74 66.84 3.37
C LYS A 20 -27.14 66.79 2.74
N VAL A 21 -27.98 65.79 3.08
CA VAL A 21 -29.41 65.77 2.71
C VAL A 21 -30.23 66.77 3.56
N GLY A 22 -29.84 66.99 4.82
CA GLY A 22 -30.43 68.03 5.66
C GLY A 22 -30.19 69.44 5.11
N SER A 23 -28.92 69.76 4.82
CA SER A 23 -28.51 71.04 4.18
C SER A 23 -29.32 71.31 2.92
N VAL A 24 -29.30 70.39 1.95
CA VAL A 24 -29.98 70.58 0.66
C VAL A 24 -31.49 70.75 0.82
N ARG A 25 -32.14 70.11 1.80
CA ARG A 25 -33.57 70.34 2.07
C ARG A 25 -33.85 71.71 2.70
N GLN A 26 -32.94 72.22 3.52
CA GLN A 26 -33.07 73.54 4.13
C GLN A 26 -32.72 74.66 3.13
N GLU A 27 -31.72 74.45 2.27
CA GLU A 27 -31.39 75.33 1.15
C GLU A 27 -32.54 75.41 0.13
N ASN A 28 -33.19 74.29 -0.23
CA ASN A 28 -34.39 74.32 -1.08
C ASN A 28 -35.59 75.00 -0.39
N ALA A 29 -35.75 74.86 0.93
CA ALA A 29 -36.80 75.57 1.66
C ALA A 29 -36.57 77.10 1.68
N CYS A 30 -35.33 77.54 1.86
CA CYS A 30 -34.98 78.97 1.76
C CYS A 30 -35.14 79.50 0.32
N LEU A 31 -34.77 78.72 -0.70
CA LEU A 31 -34.95 79.12 -2.10
C LEU A 31 -36.42 79.23 -2.49
N ILE A 32 -37.30 78.34 -2.01
CA ILE A 32 -38.75 78.45 -2.26
C ILE A 32 -39.32 79.72 -1.61
N VAL A 33 -38.89 80.07 -0.39
CA VAL A 33 -39.30 81.34 0.24
C VAL A 33 -38.75 82.55 -0.52
N GLN A 34 -37.52 82.49 -1.05
CA GLN A 34 -36.97 83.56 -1.89
C GLN A 34 -37.65 83.67 -3.25
N ASP A 35 -38.07 82.57 -3.86
CA ASP A 35 -38.89 82.57 -5.08
C ASP A 35 -40.29 83.13 -4.80
N GLU A 36 -40.93 82.81 -3.66
CA GLU A 36 -42.21 83.41 -3.25
C GLU A 36 -42.09 84.91 -2.94
N GLU A 37 -41.01 85.35 -2.29
CA GLU A 37 -40.69 86.78 -2.09
C GLU A 37 -40.44 87.49 -3.43
N LEU A 38 -39.66 86.90 -4.35
CA LEU A 38 -39.39 87.45 -5.67
C LEU A 38 -40.64 87.49 -6.58
N ILE A 39 -41.54 86.50 -6.48
CA ILE A 39 -42.83 86.52 -7.16
C ILE A 39 -43.71 87.65 -6.60
N THR A 40 -43.72 87.83 -5.27
CA THR A 40 -44.48 88.91 -4.61
C THR A 40 -43.95 90.30 -5.04
N ASP A 41 -42.63 90.47 -5.09
CA ASP A 41 -41.99 91.71 -5.59
C ASP A 41 -42.25 91.94 -7.09
N LEU A 42 -42.27 90.89 -7.92
CA LEU A 42 -42.61 90.99 -9.34
C LEU A 42 -44.10 91.31 -9.57
N GLU A 43 -45.02 90.79 -8.74
CA GLU A 43 -46.44 91.14 -8.78
C GLU A 43 -46.67 92.59 -8.31
N ALA A 44 -45.95 93.05 -7.28
CA ALA A 44 -45.95 94.45 -6.86
C ALA A 44 -45.45 95.39 -7.98
N LEU A 45 -44.34 95.04 -8.65
CA LEU A 45 -43.82 95.80 -9.79
C LEU A 45 -44.75 95.77 -11.01
N GLN A 46 -45.51 94.69 -11.24
CA GLN A 46 -46.55 94.67 -12.27
C GLN A 46 -47.73 95.58 -11.93
N TYR A 47 -48.07 95.74 -10.64
CA TYR A 47 -49.14 96.64 -10.20
C TYR A 47 -48.78 98.12 -10.48
N ASP A 48 -47.56 98.55 -10.13
CA ASP A 48 -47.08 99.91 -10.45
C ASP A 48 -46.88 100.14 -11.96
N GLN A 49 -46.47 99.12 -12.71
CA GLN A 49 -46.37 99.20 -14.16
C GLN A 49 -47.75 99.27 -14.85
N ALA A 50 -48.79 98.68 -14.25
CA ALA A 50 -50.18 98.82 -14.70
C ALA A 50 -50.75 100.21 -14.40
N ALA A 51 -50.48 100.77 -13.21
CA ALA A 51 -50.87 102.14 -12.87
C ALA A 51 -50.25 103.19 -13.82
N SER A 52 -49.04 102.92 -14.31
CA SER A 52 -48.25 103.83 -15.15
C SER A 52 -48.60 103.84 -16.65
N ARG A 53 -49.61 103.07 -17.10
CA ARG A 53 -49.95 102.90 -18.54
C ARG A 53 -51.27 103.57 -19.00
N SER A 54 -51.82 104.49 -18.21
CA SER A 54 -53.12 105.14 -18.51
C SER A 54 -53.04 106.49 -19.26
N HIS A 55 -51.88 106.89 -19.79
CA HIS A 55 -51.74 108.05 -20.69
C HIS A 55 -50.62 107.86 -21.72
N VAL A 56 -50.72 108.59 -22.85
CA VAL A 56 -49.86 108.54 -24.06
C VAL A 56 -49.99 107.23 -24.85
N GLY A 57 -50.80 107.25 -25.92
CA GLY A 57 -50.98 106.07 -26.79
C GLY A 57 -52.08 106.19 -27.86
N GLY A 58 -52.27 107.36 -28.48
CA GLY A 58 -53.33 107.56 -29.46
C GLY A 58 -53.21 108.91 -30.18
N GLY A 59 -52.48 108.94 -31.30
CA GLY A 59 -52.30 110.12 -32.13
C GLY A 59 -52.39 109.79 -33.62
N CYS A 60 -52.75 110.82 -34.40
CA CYS A 60 -52.96 110.80 -35.86
C CYS A 60 -54.22 110.06 -36.36
N ASP A 61 -55.33 110.82 -36.45
CA ASP A 61 -56.00 111.16 -37.71
C ASP A 61 -57.16 112.15 -37.41
N VAL A 62 -57.63 113.07 -38.27
CA VAL A 62 -57.02 113.90 -39.33
C VAL A 62 -58.08 114.97 -39.74
N ILE A 63 -57.68 116.21 -40.06
CA ILE A 63 -58.50 117.32 -40.68
C ILE A 63 -59.58 118.03 -39.80
N SER A 64 -59.85 119.31 -40.15
CA SER A 64 -60.87 120.28 -39.63
C SER A 64 -60.72 120.76 -38.16
N ASP A 65 -60.92 122.04 -37.80
CA ASP A 65 -61.36 123.23 -38.57
C ASP A 65 -60.69 124.55 -38.11
N TRP A 66 -60.98 125.66 -38.80
CA TRP A 66 -60.44 127.02 -38.58
C TRP A 66 -61.57 128.02 -38.17
N GLU A 67 -61.18 129.27 -37.86
CA GLU A 67 -62.02 130.49 -37.67
C GLU A 67 -62.56 130.87 -36.26
N GLY A 68 -62.80 132.19 -36.05
CA GLY A 68 -63.25 132.85 -34.80
C GLY A 68 -62.11 133.36 -33.89
N PHE A 69 -61.70 134.63 -33.77
CA PHE A 69 -62.36 135.96 -33.88
C PHE A 69 -63.47 136.18 -32.82
N ARG A 70 -63.54 137.28 -32.02
CA ARG A 70 -62.68 138.50 -31.88
C ARG A 70 -62.91 139.19 -30.46
N PRO A 71 -62.78 140.52 -30.15
CA PRO A 71 -62.05 140.96 -28.93
C PRO A 71 -62.68 142.12 -28.08
N GLN A 72 -61.91 142.62 -27.10
CA GLN A 72 -61.72 144.03 -26.65
C GLN A 72 -60.43 144.07 -25.79
N GLY A 73 -59.63 145.13 -25.57
CA GLY A 73 -59.77 146.60 -25.59
C GLY A 73 -59.26 147.10 -24.20
N HIS A 74 -58.30 148.02 -23.99
CA HIS A 74 -57.89 149.25 -24.70
C HIS A 74 -56.41 149.66 -24.49
N VAL A 75 -55.87 150.41 -25.47
CA VAL A 75 -54.92 151.57 -25.45
C VAL A 75 -54.09 151.90 -24.18
N GLY A 76 -52.77 152.14 -24.33
CA GLY A 76 -52.01 153.01 -23.39
C GLY A 76 -50.46 153.02 -23.44
N LEU A 77 -49.84 153.87 -24.28
CA LEU A 77 -48.50 154.50 -24.20
C LEU A 77 -47.36 153.87 -23.33
N GLY A 78 -46.20 153.56 -23.92
CA GLY A 78 -45.00 153.18 -23.13
C GLY A 78 -43.74 152.71 -23.89
N MET A 79 -43.27 153.42 -24.92
CA MET A 79 -42.06 153.02 -25.67
C MET A 79 -40.76 153.22 -24.87
N ASN A 80 -40.38 152.20 -24.09
CA ASN A 80 -38.99 151.89 -23.68
C ASN A 80 -38.83 150.49 -23.06
N THR A 81 -39.91 149.81 -22.67
CA THR A 81 -39.87 148.46 -22.05
C THR A 81 -39.71 147.33 -23.07
N SER A 82 -40.13 147.50 -24.33
CA SER A 82 -40.20 146.43 -25.34
C SER A 82 -38.85 145.76 -25.61
N ALA A 83 -37.76 146.51 -25.73
CA ALA A 83 -36.42 145.95 -25.98
C ALA A 83 -35.89 145.13 -24.79
N ALA A 84 -36.21 145.54 -23.55
CA ALA A 84 -35.85 144.80 -22.34
C ALA A 84 -36.65 143.48 -22.24
N VAL A 85 -37.95 143.51 -22.56
CA VAL A 85 -38.81 142.31 -22.58
C VAL A 85 -38.35 141.31 -23.65
N LEU A 86 -38.02 141.78 -24.86
CA LEU A 86 -37.47 140.90 -25.92
C LEU A 86 -36.10 140.34 -25.54
N SER A 87 -35.21 141.15 -24.95
CA SER A 87 -33.89 140.68 -24.49
C SER A 87 -33.99 139.67 -23.34
N ALA A 88 -34.96 139.85 -22.43
CA ALA A 88 -35.26 138.89 -21.37
C ALA A 88 -35.84 137.60 -21.93
N ARG A 89 -36.75 137.67 -22.92
CA ARG A 89 -37.32 136.49 -23.58
C ARG A 89 -36.29 135.73 -24.42
N ILE A 90 -35.36 136.42 -25.07
CA ILE A 90 -34.21 135.79 -25.75
C ILE A 90 -33.34 135.05 -24.72
N ARG A 91 -32.90 135.70 -23.63
CA ARG A 91 -32.12 135.02 -22.58
C ARG A 91 -32.86 133.86 -21.91
N GLN A 92 -34.18 133.95 -21.77
CA GLN A 92 -34.99 132.85 -21.28
C GLN A 92 -34.97 131.68 -22.28
N ILE A 93 -35.16 131.93 -23.57
CA ILE A 93 -35.09 130.89 -24.62
C ILE A 93 -33.67 130.32 -24.77
N GLU A 94 -32.63 131.13 -24.61
CA GLU A 94 -31.22 130.70 -24.56
C GLU A 94 -30.98 129.78 -23.35
N ALA A 95 -31.51 130.11 -22.17
CA ALA A 95 -31.42 129.27 -20.98
C ALA A 95 -32.30 128.00 -21.07
N GLU A 96 -33.47 128.07 -21.69
CA GLU A 96 -34.33 126.92 -22.00
C GLU A 96 -33.64 125.97 -23.02
N LEU A 97 -32.93 126.52 -24.02
CA LEU A 97 -32.10 125.77 -24.97
C LEU A 97 -30.84 125.18 -24.31
N GLU A 98 -30.18 125.91 -23.42
CA GLU A 98 -28.98 125.39 -22.72
C GLU A 98 -29.36 124.32 -21.68
N ALA A 99 -30.48 124.49 -20.98
CA ALA A 99 -31.06 123.46 -20.11
C ALA A 99 -31.39 122.19 -20.90
N THR A 100 -32.20 122.30 -21.96
CA THR A 100 -32.57 121.13 -22.79
C THR A 100 -31.37 120.50 -23.51
N ALA A 101 -30.36 121.27 -23.92
CA ALA A 101 -29.12 120.74 -24.47
C ALA A 101 -28.27 120.00 -23.42
N ASN A 102 -28.30 120.42 -22.16
CA ASN A 102 -27.60 119.73 -21.07
C ASN A 102 -28.38 118.50 -20.58
N GLU A 103 -29.71 118.54 -20.56
CA GLU A 103 -30.57 117.37 -20.33
C GLU A 103 -30.40 116.33 -21.44
N LEU A 104 -30.28 116.75 -22.71
CA LEU A 104 -29.99 115.87 -23.84
C LEU A 104 -28.61 115.21 -23.72
N LYS A 105 -27.57 115.95 -23.32
CA LYS A 105 -26.24 115.36 -23.03
C LYS A 105 -26.33 114.33 -21.90
N ALA A 106 -27.05 114.63 -20.82
CA ALA A 106 -27.24 113.70 -19.71
C ALA A 106 -28.11 112.49 -20.10
N ALA A 107 -29.05 112.65 -21.04
CA ALA A 107 -29.80 111.54 -21.63
C ALA A 107 -28.91 110.64 -22.48
N ASN A 108 -28.09 111.22 -23.37
CA ASN A 108 -27.14 110.49 -24.19
C ASN A 108 -26.10 109.73 -23.33
N GLN A 109 -25.52 110.37 -22.33
CA GLN A 109 -24.59 109.71 -21.40
C GLN A 109 -25.23 108.54 -20.62
N ARG A 110 -26.53 108.65 -20.27
CA ARG A 110 -27.26 107.53 -19.69
C ARG A 110 -27.54 106.43 -20.71
N ALA A 111 -27.79 106.76 -21.98
CA ALA A 111 -27.94 105.78 -23.05
C ALA A 111 -26.62 105.04 -23.31
N GLU A 112 -25.50 105.76 -23.44
CA GLU A 112 -24.14 105.21 -23.58
C GLU A 112 -23.81 104.24 -22.43
N CYS A 113 -24.01 104.64 -21.17
CA CYS A 113 -23.81 103.74 -20.02
C CYS A 113 -24.78 102.54 -20.00
N CYS A 114 -25.99 102.66 -20.55
CA CYS A 114 -26.92 101.52 -20.68
C CYS A 114 -26.51 100.58 -21.81
N GLU A 115 -25.97 101.08 -22.91
CA GLU A 115 -25.42 100.29 -24.01
C GLU A 115 -24.14 99.54 -23.57
N GLU A 116 -23.23 100.20 -22.83
CA GLU A 116 -22.07 99.54 -22.22
C GLU A 116 -22.49 98.45 -21.22
N ALA A 117 -23.48 98.72 -20.36
CA ALA A 117 -24.01 97.73 -19.42
C ALA A 117 -24.70 96.56 -20.16
N ALA A 118 -25.43 96.82 -21.25
CA ALA A 118 -26.04 95.79 -22.07
C ALA A 118 -24.98 94.90 -22.74
N ALA A 119 -23.93 95.49 -23.32
CA ALA A 119 -22.83 94.73 -23.93
C ALA A 119 -22.06 93.89 -22.89
N HIS A 120 -21.82 94.42 -21.69
CA HIS A 120 -21.23 93.64 -20.59
C HIS A 120 -22.12 92.47 -20.15
N ASN A 121 -23.44 92.68 -20.07
CA ASN A 121 -24.40 91.62 -19.74
C ASN A 121 -24.50 90.57 -20.86
N GLU A 122 -24.43 90.97 -22.13
CA GLU A 122 -24.41 90.04 -23.27
C GLU A 122 -23.15 89.16 -23.26
N ILE A 123 -21.96 89.75 -23.02
CA ILE A 123 -20.71 89.00 -22.85
C ILE A 123 -20.81 88.03 -21.66
N ALA A 124 -21.37 88.47 -20.53
CA ALA A 124 -21.58 87.60 -19.37
C ALA A 124 -22.59 86.46 -19.64
N MET A 125 -23.65 86.72 -20.41
CA MET A 125 -24.59 85.68 -20.85
C MET A 125 -23.95 84.67 -21.79
N VAL A 126 -23.07 85.11 -22.70
CA VAL A 126 -22.33 84.21 -23.61
C VAL A 126 -21.37 83.33 -22.81
N THR A 127 -20.55 83.89 -21.92
CA THR A 127 -19.61 83.08 -21.13
C THR A 127 -20.32 82.11 -20.18
N LEU A 128 -21.41 82.51 -19.51
CA LEU A 128 -22.23 81.61 -18.72
C LEU A 128 -22.91 80.52 -19.58
N SER A 129 -23.28 80.82 -20.82
CA SER A 129 -23.83 79.82 -21.75
C SER A 129 -22.77 78.82 -22.20
N GLU A 130 -21.54 79.27 -22.46
CA GLU A 130 -20.39 78.41 -22.76
C GLU A 130 -20.04 77.51 -21.57
N GLU A 131 -19.95 78.05 -20.35
CA GLU A 131 -19.73 77.27 -19.12
C GLU A 131 -20.84 76.23 -18.89
N LEU A 132 -22.11 76.61 -19.05
CA LEU A 132 -23.24 75.68 -18.96
C LEU A 132 -23.22 74.61 -20.05
N SER A 133 -22.68 74.90 -21.25
CA SER A 133 -22.50 73.90 -22.31
C SER A 133 -21.39 72.91 -21.95
N ALA A 134 -20.24 73.39 -21.47
CA ALA A 134 -19.12 72.55 -21.05
C ALA A 134 -19.50 71.65 -19.85
N LEU A 135 -20.25 72.17 -18.88
CA LEU A 135 -20.76 71.39 -17.74
C LEU A 135 -21.77 70.31 -18.17
N ARG A 136 -22.58 70.55 -19.22
CA ARG A 136 -23.46 69.53 -19.81
C ARG A 136 -22.63 68.44 -20.50
N GLU A 137 -21.63 68.82 -21.30
CA GLU A 137 -20.73 67.85 -21.93
C GLU A 137 -19.93 67.03 -20.90
N GLU A 138 -19.46 67.64 -19.80
CA GLU A 138 -18.84 66.89 -18.69
C GLU A 138 -19.82 65.90 -18.05
N LEU A 139 -21.08 66.29 -17.84
CA LEU A 139 -22.11 65.44 -17.23
C LEU A 139 -22.47 64.26 -18.14
N ASP A 140 -22.63 64.49 -19.44
CA ASP A 140 -22.89 63.43 -20.42
C ASP A 140 -21.69 62.49 -20.56
N ASN A 141 -20.46 63.01 -20.60
CA ASN A 141 -19.25 62.20 -20.61
C ASN A 141 -19.11 61.35 -19.34
N ARG A 142 -19.33 61.93 -18.14
CA ARG A 142 -19.36 61.18 -16.86
C ARG A 142 -20.46 60.12 -16.85
N THR A 143 -21.64 60.42 -17.40
CA THR A 143 -22.77 59.47 -17.52
C THR A 143 -22.46 58.34 -18.49
N ALA A 144 -21.82 58.62 -19.63
CA ALA A 144 -21.37 57.61 -20.58
C ALA A 144 -20.27 56.70 -20.00
N LEU A 145 -19.32 57.27 -19.25
CA LEU A 145 -18.32 56.50 -18.52
C LEU A 145 -18.94 55.62 -17.42
N GLY A 146 -19.91 56.16 -16.66
CA GLY A 146 -20.69 55.40 -15.68
C GLY A 146 -21.40 54.19 -16.30
N LYS A 147 -22.13 54.39 -17.41
CA LYS A 147 -22.80 53.31 -18.16
C LYS A 147 -21.81 52.25 -18.66
N ARG A 148 -20.63 52.64 -19.16
CA ARG A 148 -19.58 51.69 -19.58
C ARG A 148 -19.02 50.88 -18.41
N ALA A 149 -18.75 51.52 -17.27
CA ALA A 149 -18.27 50.86 -16.07
C ALA A 149 -19.33 49.89 -15.49
N GLU A 150 -20.60 50.28 -15.51
CA GLU A 150 -21.70 49.41 -15.12
C GLU A 150 -21.84 48.20 -16.05
N GLN A 151 -21.77 48.38 -17.37
CA GLN A 151 -21.77 47.29 -18.34
C GLN A 151 -20.62 46.31 -18.11
N GLN A 152 -19.39 46.82 -17.90
CA GLN A 152 -18.23 45.98 -17.56
C GLN A 152 -18.42 45.22 -16.25
N ARG A 153 -18.97 45.86 -15.21
CA ARG A 153 -19.30 45.22 -13.93
C ARG A 153 -20.35 44.12 -14.10
N ASN A 154 -21.40 44.38 -14.87
CA ASN A 154 -22.49 43.43 -15.13
C ASN A 154 -21.97 42.22 -15.93
N GLN A 155 -21.12 42.44 -16.93
CA GLN A 155 -20.48 41.37 -17.71
C GLN A 155 -19.50 40.54 -16.85
N ALA A 156 -18.71 41.18 -15.98
CA ALA A 156 -17.83 40.48 -15.05
C ALA A 156 -18.63 39.62 -14.04
N LEU A 157 -19.77 40.13 -13.57
CA LEU A 157 -20.68 39.39 -12.69
C LEU A 157 -21.31 38.18 -13.41
N GLN A 158 -21.79 38.36 -14.64
CA GLN A 158 -22.31 37.26 -15.47
C GLN A 158 -21.24 36.18 -15.74
N ASN A 159 -20.00 36.58 -16.01
CA ASN A 159 -18.89 35.64 -16.17
C ASN A 159 -18.58 34.87 -14.86
N ALA A 160 -18.70 35.53 -13.70
CA ALA A 160 -18.53 34.89 -12.40
C ALA A 160 -19.66 33.90 -12.07
N GLU A 161 -20.90 34.19 -12.47
CA GLU A 161 -22.04 33.28 -12.37
C GLU A 161 -21.85 32.05 -13.29
N GLN A 162 -21.46 32.25 -14.55
CA GLN A 162 -21.14 31.16 -15.47
C GLN A 162 -19.99 30.26 -14.95
N LEU A 163 -18.95 30.86 -14.35
CA LEU A 163 -17.87 30.11 -13.69
C LEU A 163 -18.37 29.32 -12.49
N LYS A 164 -19.22 29.91 -11.64
CA LYS A 164 -19.84 29.25 -10.48
C LYS A 164 -20.68 28.04 -10.90
N ASP A 165 -21.49 28.17 -11.95
CA ASP A 165 -22.29 27.06 -12.47
C ASP A 165 -21.42 26.00 -13.16
N ALA A 166 -20.34 26.39 -13.85
CA ALA A 166 -19.37 25.43 -14.38
C ALA A 166 -18.65 24.65 -13.26
N PHE A 167 -18.26 25.31 -12.16
CA PHE A 167 -17.70 24.66 -10.97
C PHE A 167 -18.72 23.73 -10.28
N LYS A 168 -19.99 24.13 -10.23
CA LYS A 168 -21.07 23.27 -9.71
C LYS A 168 -21.23 22.01 -10.57
N ASN A 169 -21.38 22.18 -11.89
CA ASN A 169 -21.49 21.05 -12.83
C ASN A 169 -20.26 20.12 -12.77
N TYR A 170 -19.05 20.67 -12.56
CA TYR A 170 -17.83 19.90 -12.35
C TYR A 170 -17.85 19.11 -11.02
N LYS A 171 -18.29 19.73 -9.92
CA LYS A 171 -18.47 19.08 -8.62
C LYS A 171 -19.50 17.94 -8.69
N ASP A 172 -20.64 18.20 -9.31
CA ASP A 172 -21.73 17.24 -9.45
C ASP A 172 -21.28 16.06 -10.36
N THR A 173 -20.50 16.35 -11.41
CA THR A 173 -19.85 15.32 -12.27
C THR A 173 -18.81 14.49 -11.51
N ILE A 174 -18.03 15.09 -10.60
CA ILE A 174 -17.09 14.34 -9.74
C ILE A 174 -17.85 13.46 -8.75
N SER A 175 -18.92 13.98 -8.14
CA SER A 175 -19.74 13.23 -7.18
C SER A 175 -20.35 11.99 -7.83
N LEU A 176 -20.95 12.12 -9.02
CA LEU A 176 -21.46 11.00 -9.83
C LEU A 176 -20.37 10.01 -10.28
N LYS A 177 -19.12 10.44 -10.43
CA LYS A 177 -17.98 9.53 -10.70
C LYS A 177 -17.55 8.79 -9.45
N LEU A 178 -17.51 9.47 -8.31
CA LEU A 178 -17.16 8.87 -7.02
C LEU A 178 -18.19 7.83 -6.59
N GLU A 179 -19.49 8.13 -6.72
CA GLU A 179 -20.58 7.17 -6.48
C GLU A 179 -20.44 5.91 -7.34
N LYS A 180 -20.11 6.06 -8.64
CA LYS A 180 -19.86 4.93 -9.53
C LYS A 180 -18.59 4.13 -9.20
N VAL A 181 -17.55 4.78 -8.66
CA VAL A 181 -16.37 4.06 -8.14
C VAL A 181 -16.77 3.25 -6.91
N MET A 182 -17.47 3.84 -5.93
CA MET A 182 -17.98 3.15 -4.74
C MET A 182 -18.95 1.99 -5.09
N GLU A 183 -19.76 2.14 -6.14
CA GLU A 183 -20.66 1.07 -6.63
C GLU A 183 -19.90 -0.08 -7.30
N ASN A 184 -18.85 0.23 -8.06
CA ASN A 184 -17.98 -0.77 -8.69
C ASN A 184 -17.06 -1.47 -7.68
N GLU A 185 -16.62 -0.75 -6.64
CA GLU A 185 -15.84 -1.27 -5.51
C GLU A 185 -16.65 -2.32 -4.76
N LYS A 186 -17.90 -2.02 -4.39
CA LYS A 186 -18.82 -3.00 -3.77
C LYS A 186 -19.09 -4.23 -4.64
N LYS A 187 -19.29 -4.05 -5.94
CA LYS A 187 -19.46 -5.18 -6.87
C LYS A 187 -18.20 -6.04 -6.96
N LEU A 188 -17.01 -5.45 -6.80
CA LEU A 188 -15.74 -6.17 -6.74
C LEU A 188 -15.60 -6.91 -5.40
N GLU A 189 -15.99 -6.31 -4.27
CA GLU A 189 -16.08 -6.99 -2.97
C GLU A 189 -17.03 -8.20 -3.03
N GLU A 190 -18.24 -8.01 -3.56
CA GLU A 190 -19.23 -9.07 -3.80
C GLU A 190 -18.66 -10.19 -4.69
N SER A 191 -17.99 -9.83 -5.79
CA SER A 191 -17.34 -10.80 -6.71
C SER A 191 -16.18 -11.55 -6.06
N LEU A 192 -15.41 -10.90 -5.16
CA LEU A 192 -14.31 -11.54 -4.43
C LEU A 192 -14.84 -12.52 -3.39
N ILE A 193 -15.90 -12.16 -2.67
CA ILE A 193 -16.59 -13.06 -1.73
C ILE A 193 -17.15 -14.30 -2.46
N GLU A 194 -17.69 -14.12 -3.68
CA GLU A 194 -18.15 -15.24 -4.51
C GLU A 194 -16.97 -16.12 -4.98
N CYS A 195 -15.84 -15.53 -5.40
CA CYS A 195 -14.62 -16.27 -5.76
C CYS A 195 -14.01 -17.06 -4.59
N ASP A 196 -13.96 -16.47 -3.38
CA ASP A 196 -13.47 -17.17 -2.18
C ASP A 196 -14.41 -18.32 -1.78
N ARG A 197 -15.72 -18.14 -1.93
CA ARG A 197 -16.71 -19.22 -1.75
C ARG A 197 -16.54 -20.33 -2.80
N GLU A 198 -16.38 -20.01 -4.08
CA GLU A 198 -16.11 -21.02 -5.12
C GLU A 198 -14.82 -21.80 -4.82
N LYS A 199 -13.78 -21.11 -4.34
CA LYS A 199 -12.52 -21.70 -3.90
C LYS A 199 -12.72 -22.64 -2.70
N GLU A 200 -13.46 -22.25 -1.67
CA GLU A 200 -13.81 -23.15 -0.55
C GLU A 200 -14.59 -24.39 -1.02
N GLU A 201 -15.54 -24.22 -1.93
CA GLU A 201 -16.25 -25.36 -2.52
C GLU A 201 -15.34 -26.29 -3.33
N LEU A 202 -14.36 -25.75 -4.06
CA LEU A 202 -13.36 -26.53 -4.80
C LEU A 202 -12.36 -27.22 -3.86
N GLU A 203 -11.94 -26.58 -2.78
CA GLU A 203 -11.09 -27.20 -1.75
C GLU A 203 -11.83 -28.34 -1.04
N MET A 204 -13.13 -28.18 -0.72
CA MET A 204 -13.96 -29.28 -0.22
C MET A 204 -14.05 -30.44 -1.22
N LYS A 205 -14.31 -30.16 -2.51
CA LYS A 205 -14.37 -31.18 -3.58
C LYS A 205 -13.02 -31.91 -3.73
N LEU A 206 -11.89 -31.21 -3.68
CA LEU A 206 -10.56 -31.81 -3.72
C LEU A 206 -10.32 -32.75 -2.52
N THR A 207 -10.63 -32.33 -1.29
CA THR A 207 -10.47 -33.24 -0.13
C THR A 207 -11.43 -34.43 -0.18
N ALA A 208 -12.57 -34.36 -0.87
CA ALA A 208 -13.46 -35.50 -1.08
C ALA A 208 -12.84 -36.50 -2.07
N GLU A 209 -12.41 -36.03 -3.24
CA GLU A 209 -11.68 -36.82 -4.25
C GLU A 209 -10.42 -37.48 -3.67
N GLU A 210 -9.67 -36.79 -2.79
CA GLU A 210 -8.50 -37.36 -2.10
C GLU A 210 -8.88 -38.49 -1.13
N ARG A 211 -10.00 -38.38 -0.41
CA ARG A 211 -10.53 -39.46 0.45
C ARG A 211 -10.98 -40.66 -0.38
N GLU A 212 -11.73 -40.43 -1.46
CA GLU A 212 -12.15 -41.50 -2.38
C GLU A 212 -10.95 -42.19 -3.03
N LYS A 213 -9.97 -41.43 -3.51
CA LYS A 213 -8.72 -41.97 -4.05
C LYS A 213 -7.92 -42.78 -3.03
N ALA A 214 -7.92 -42.37 -1.76
CA ALA A 214 -7.30 -43.15 -0.68
C ALA A 214 -8.05 -44.47 -0.41
N GLU A 215 -9.38 -44.47 -0.46
CA GLU A 215 -10.22 -45.67 -0.32
C GLU A 215 -10.11 -46.62 -1.53
N GLN A 216 -10.09 -46.08 -2.75
CA GLN A 216 -9.75 -46.80 -3.98
C GLN A 216 -8.33 -47.40 -3.90
N SER A 217 -7.37 -46.69 -3.31
CA SER A 217 -6.01 -47.20 -3.12
C SER A 217 -5.96 -48.34 -2.09
N ARG A 218 -6.70 -48.24 -0.98
CA ARG A 218 -6.84 -49.31 0.03
C ARG A 218 -7.49 -50.56 -0.55
N THR A 219 -8.59 -50.40 -1.29
CA THR A 219 -9.29 -51.52 -1.94
C THR A 219 -8.43 -52.16 -3.04
N LEU A 220 -7.68 -51.39 -3.82
CA LEU A 220 -6.70 -51.93 -4.78
C LEU A 220 -5.54 -52.70 -4.11
N SER A 221 -5.04 -52.26 -2.96
CA SER A 221 -4.04 -53.03 -2.19
C SER A 221 -4.63 -54.33 -1.67
N ARG A 222 -5.81 -54.30 -1.04
CA ARG A 222 -6.51 -55.50 -0.59
C ARG A 222 -6.78 -56.48 -1.73
N LEU A 223 -7.25 -56.01 -2.89
CA LEU A 223 -7.47 -56.86 -4.08
C LEU A 223 -6.16 -57.44 -4.63
N ARG A 224 -5.01 -56.76 -4.48
CA ARG A 224 -3.69 -57.32 -4.82
C ARG A 224 -3.27 -58.40 -3.84
N GLU A 225 -3.55 -58.25 -2.55
CA GLU A 225 -3.29 -59.25 -1.51
C GLU A 225 -4.16 -60.49 -1.69
N GLU A 226 -5.47 -60.31 -1.93
CA GLU A 226 -6.39 -61.40 -2.31
C GLU A 226 -5.90 -62.10 -3.59
N ALA A 227 -5.39 -61.36 -4.58
CA ALA A 227 -4.84 -61.93 -5.81
C ALA A 227 -3.47 -62.61 -5.64
N THR A 228 -2.61 -62.21 -4.71
CA THR A 228 -1.36 -62.94 -4.41
C THR A 228 -1.64 -64.21 -3.59
N GLN A 229 -2.58 -64.17 -2.65
CA GLN A 229 -3.08 -65.35 -1.95
C GLN A 229 -3.76 -66.35 -2.92
N ALA A 230 -4.57 -65.87 -3.87
CA ALA A 230 -5.16 -66.69 -4.92
C ALA A 230 -4.10 -67.32 -5.84
N LYS A 231 -3.01 -66.60 -6.16
CA LYS A 231 -1.86 -67.16 -6.91
C LYS A 231 -1.08 -68.19 -6.11
N ALA A 232 -0.86 -67.97 -4.81
CA ALA A 232 -0.15 -68.90 -3.94
C ALA A 232 -0.94 -70.21 -3.73
N THR A 233 -2.25 -70.11 -3.54
CA THR A 233 -3.14 -71.28 -3.45
C THR A 233 -3.25 -72.02 -4.79
N ALA A 234 -3.36 -71.31 -5.91
CA ALA A 234 -3.31 -71.91 -7.25
C ALA A 234 -1.98 -72.64 -7.51
N ALA A 235 -0.83 -72.04 -7.16
CA ALA A 235 0.47 -72.69 -7.29
C ALA A 235 0.62 -73.94 -6.41
N ASN A 236 0.06 -73.93 -5.19
CA ASN A 236 0.02 -75.10 -4.30
C ASN A 236 -0.86 -76.22 -4.89
N LEU A 237 -2.05 -75.89 -5.39
CA LEU A 237 -2.91 -76.84 -6.13
C LEU A 237 -2.24 -77.38 -7.40
N GLN A 238 -1.45 -76.56 -8.09
CA GLN A 238 -0.70 -76.97 -9.29
C GLN A 238 0.47 -77.92 -8.94
N LEU A 239 1.16 -77.70 -7.81
CA LEU A 239 2.13 -78.66 -7.26
C LEU A 239 1.46 -79.98 -6.88
N GLN A 240 0.31 -79.94 -6.19
CA GLN A 240 -0.47 -81.13 -5.85
C GLN A 240 -0.95 -81.89 -7.11
N MET A 241 -1.31 -81.17 -8.18
CA MET A 241 -1.67 -81.78 -9.47
C MET A 241 -0.48 -82.45 -10.15
N GLU A 242 0.71 -81.84 -10.17
CA GLU A 242 1.90 -82.49 -10.73
C GLU A 242 2.35 -83.70 -9.88
N ASP A 243 2.18 -83.68 -8.56
CA ASP A 243 2.41 -84.86 -7.71
C ASP A 243 1.38 -85.96 -7.90
N ALA A 244 0.10 -85.62 -8.08
CA ALA A 244 -0.95 -86.57 -8.44
C ALA A 244 -0.67 -87.21 -9.82
N LYS A 245 -0.19 -86.40 -10.79
CA LYS A 245 0.20 -86.83 -12.13
C LYS A 245 1.46 -87.70 -12.13
N ARG A 246 2.48 -87.40 -11.31
CA ARG A 246 3.63 -88.29 -11.07
C ARG A 246 3.18 -89.65 -10.52
N LYS A 247 2.28 -89.66 -9.54
CA LYS A 247 1.69 -90.89 -8.98
C LYS A 247 0.87 -91.65 -10.02
N ALA A 248 0.08 -90.95 -10.84
CA ALA A 248 -0.66 -91.55 -11.95
C ALA A 248 0.30 -92.22 -12.94
N SER A 249 1.35 -91.55 -13.41
CA SER A 249 2.31 -92.15 -14.34
C SER A 249 3.14 -93.29 -13.75
N GLN A 250 3.37 -93.31 -12.43
CA GLN A 250 3.93 -94.49 -11.74
C GLN A 250 2.97 -95.68 -11.77
N LEU A 251 1.67 -95.45 -11.54
CA LEU A 251 0.64 -96.48 -11.65
C LEU A 251 0.44 -96.95 -13.09
N GLU A 252 0.44 -96.04 -14.07
CA GLU A 252 0.42 -96.35 -15.51
C GLU A 252 1.62 -97.23 -15.90
N GLN A 253 2.83 -96.95 -15.41
CA GLN A 253 4.00 -97.79 -15.63
C GLN A 253 3.86 -99.19 -14.98
N GLN A 254 3.29 -99.29 -13.77
CA GLN A 254 3.02 -100.59 -13.14
C GLN A 254 1.95 -101.40 -13.90
N VAL A 255 0.89 -100.74 -14.37
CA VAL A 255 -0.16 -101.35 -15.21
C VAL A 255 0.41 -101.74 -16.57
N ALA A 256 1.25 -100.91 -17.19
CA ALA A 256 1.95 -101.21 -18.42
C ALA A 256 2.85 -102.44 -18.26
N LYS A 257 3.64 -102.51 -17.17
CA LYS A 257 4.48 -103.67 -16.84
C LYS A 257 3.67 -104.95 -16.64
N ARG A 258 2.57 -104.90 -15.86
CA ARG A 258 1.64 -106.03 -15.72
C ARG A 258 0.97 -106.40 -17.05
N SER A 259 0.72 -105.44 -17.93
CA SER A 259 0.18 -105.70 -19.26
C SER A 259 1.20 -106.36 -20.20
N SER A 260 2.50 -106.10 -20.05
CA SER A 260 3.56 -106.84 -20.77
C SER A 260 3.72 -108.25 -20.19
N GLU A 261 3.74 -108.40 -18.87
CA GLU A 261 3.75 -109.71 -18.20
C GLU A 261 2.55 -110.59 -18.63
N LEU A 262 1.35 -110.00 -18.75
CA LEU A 262 0.16 -110.68 -19.28
C LEU A 262 0.23 -110.94 -20.79
N ARG A 263 0.83 -110.04 -21.58
CA ARG A 263 1.06 -110.27 -23.03
C ARG A 263 2.11 -111.34 -23.29
N GLU A 264 3.13 -111.45 -22.44
CA GLU A 264 4.12 -112.54 -22.45
C GLU A 264 3.48 -113.87 -22.05
N GLN A 265 2.64 -113.90 -21.01
CA GLN A 265 1.84 -115.11 -20.70
C GLN A 265 0.90 -115.49 -21.85
N ALA A 266 0.28 -114.52 -22.53
CA ALA A 266 -0.56 -114.77 -23.69
C ALA A 266 0.25 -115.24 -24.92
N SER A 267 1.44 -114.68 -25.17
CA SER A 267 2.30 -115.11 -26.27
C SER A 267 2.91 -116.49 -26.01
N LEU A 268 3.26 -116.84 -24.77
CA LEU A 268 3.68 -118.18 -24.36
C LEU A 268 2.54 -119.22 -24.51
N ARG A 269 1.30 -118.86 -24.17
CA ARG A 269 0.12 -119.71 -24.45
C ARG A 269 -0.08 -119.90 -25.95
N LYS A 270 -0.01 -118.81 -26.73
CA LYS A 270 -0.12 -118.84 -28.19
C LYS A 270 1.02 -119.67 -28.81
N GLN A 271 2.25 -119.57 -28.32
CA GLN A 271 3.38 -120.41 -28.75
C GLN A 271 3.18 -121.89 -28.38
N LEU A 272 2.55 -122.22 -27.25
CA LEU A 272 2.19 -123.61 -26.91
C LEU A 272 1.08 -124.17 -27.82
N GLU A 273 0.15 -123.33 -28.27
CA GLU A 273 -0.88 -123.69 -29.24
C GLU A 273 -0.29 -123.79 -30.66
N GLU A 274 0.57 -122.86 -31.05
CA GLU A 274 1.32 -122.87 -32.31
C GLU A 274 2.29 -124.04 -32.38
N LEU A 275 2.95 -124.47 -31.29
CA LEU A 275 3.75 -125.70 -31.26
C LEU A 275 2.90 -126.97 -31.43
N ARG A 276 1.67 -127.00 -30.90
CA ARG A 276 0.72 -128.11 -31.13
C ARG A 276 0.25 -128.14 -32.59
N ALA A 277 -0.12 -126.98 -33.14
CA ALA A 277 -0.54 -126.85 -34.53
C ALA A 277 0.62 -127.08 -35.52
N GLN A 278 1.83 -126.62 -35.21
CA GLN A 278 3.03 -126.85 -36.00
C GLN A 278 3.35 -128.34 -36.04
N LYS A 279 3.34 -129.04 -34.90
CA LYS A 279 3.52 -130.49 -34.82
C LYS A 279 2.49 -131.28 -35.63
N GLN A 280 1.24 -130.80 -35.74
CA GLN A 280 0.24 -131.37 -36.67
C GLN A 280 0.57 -131.03 -38.14
N SER A 281 0.95 -129.78 -38.43
CA SER A 281 1.21 -129.30 -39.79
C SER A 281 2.53 -129.80 -40.40
N GLU A 282 3.52 -130.17 -39.60
CA GLU A 282 4.78 -130.78 -40.07
C GLU A 282 4.52 -132.20 -40.56
N GLY A 283 3.65 -132.95 -39.87
CA GLY A 283 3.13 -134.23 -40.35
C GLY A 283 2.34 -134.13 -41.67
N GLN A 284 1.85 -132.95 -42.03
CA GLN A 284 1.18 -132.68 -43.31
C GLN A 284 2.14 -132.13 -44.38
N ARG A 285 3.02 -131.19 -44.04
CA ARG A 285 3.99 -130.59 -44.98
C ARG A 285 5.10 -131.56 -45.40
N ALA A 286 5.44 -132.54 -44.57
CA ALA A 286 6.31 -133.65 -44.97
C ALA A 286 5.73 -134.43 -46.18
N ALA A 287 4.40 -134.51 -46.32
CA ALA A 287 3.74 -135.16 -47.45
C ALA A 287 3.64 -134.26 -48.71
N GLN A 288 3.61 -132.93 -48.54
CA GLN A 288 3.43 -131.98 -49.66
C GLN A 288 4.74 -131.47 -50.25
N SER A 289 5.78 -131.25 -49.44
CA SER A 289 7.08 -130.71 -49.89
C SER A 289 7.74 -131.53 -50.99
N HIS A 290 7.39 -132.81 -51.12
CA HIS A 290 7.92 -133.71 -52.14
C HIS A 290 7.37 -133.46 -53.55
N GLN A 291 6.25 -132.73 -53.71
CA GLN A 291 5.62 -132.46 -55.01
C GLN A 291 6.07 -131.15 -55.69
N GLU A 292 6.31 -130.07 -54.93
CA GLU A 292 6.50 -128.74 -55.54
C GLU A 292 7.92 -128.48 -56.07
N ALA A 293 8.95 -129.09 -55.46
CA ALA A 293 10.35 -128.92 -55.85
C ALA A 293 10.68 -129.35 -57.29
N GLN A 294 9.74 -130.01 -57.98
CA GLN A 294 9.88 -130.44 -59.37
C GLN A 294 9.48 -129.36 -60.39
N ARG A 295 8.78 -128.29 -59.99
CA ARG A 295 8.19 -127.29 -60.93
C ARG A 295 9.01 -126.02 -61.10
N SER A 296 9.52 -125.44 -60.02
CA SER A 296 10.09 -124.08 -60.00
C SER A 296 11.43 -123.89 -60.73
N ARG A 297 11.89 -124.88 -61.50
CA ARG A 297 13.22 -124.91 -62.12
C ARG A 297 13.24 -124.39 -63.57
N ALA A 298 12.10 -123.91 -64.10
CA ALA A 298 11.92 -123.65 -65.53
C ALA A 298 11.71 -122.17 -65.93
N GLU A 299 11.45 -121.26 -64.98
CA GLU A 299 10.90 -119.92 -65.31
C GLU A 299 11.92 -118.76 -65.23
N LEU A 300 13.12 -118.99 -64.68
CA LEU A 300 14.07 -117.91 -64.31
C LEU A 300 14.88 -117.30 -65.47
N GLU A 301 14.96 -117.93 -66.65
CA GLU A 301 15.95 -117.57 -67.68
C GLU A 301 15.52 -116.42 -68.64
N SER A 302 14.43 -115.69 -68.38
CA SER A 302 13.75 -114.87 -69.41
C SER A 302 13.65 -113.35 -69.21
N LEU A 303 14.08 -112.75 -68.08
CA LEU A 303 13.66 -111.38 -67.70
C LEU A 303 14.77 -110.39 -67.21
N GLU A 304 15.90 -110.24 -67.91
CA GLU A 304 17.03 -109.38 -67.47
C GLU A 304 17.44 -108.19 -68.41
N ALA A 305 16.57 -107.66 -69.28
CA ALA A 305 17.05 -107.01 -70.53
C ALA A 305 17.13 -105.44 -70.75
N ILE A 306 16.38 -104.48 -70.14
CA ILE A 306 16.20 -103.08 -70.73
C ILE A 306 15.96 -101.85 -69.75
N VAL A 307 16.77 -100.71 -69.73
CA VAL A 307 16.65 -99.40 -68.88
C VAL A 307 17.53 -98.07 -69.32
N ALA A 308 17.18 -96.69 -69.19
CA ALA A 308 18.00 -95.32 -68.95
C ALA A 308 17.72 -93.78 -69.61
N LEU A 309 18.10 -92.46 -69.10
CA LEU A 309 18.41 -90.96 -69.71
C LEU A 309 18.28 -89.40 -69.00
N LEU A 310 18.56 -88.09 -69.55
CA LEU A 310 18.81 -86.58 -68.93
C LEU A 310 18.55 -85.04 -69.65
N HIS A 311 18.72 -83.72 -69.08
CA HIS A 311 18.55 -82.19 -69.67
C HIS A 311 18.96 -80.69 -68.96
N LEU A 312 19.02 -79.35 -69.54
CA LEU A 312 18.96 -77.82 -68.94
C LEU A 312 19.35 -76.31 -69.66
N ARG A 313 19.00 -74.99 -69.16
CA ARG A 313 19.48 -73.41 -69.24
C ARG A 313 19.04 -72.15 -70.25
N GLU A 314 19.21 -70.70 -70.29
CA GLU A 314 19.44 -69.30 -69.52
C GLU A 314 19.62 -67.77 -70.29
N SER A 315 19.43 -66.42 -69.82
CA SER A 315 19.95 -64.93 -70.32
C SER A 315 19.28 -63.39 -70.03
N ALA A 316 19.86 -62.08 -70.27
CA ALA A 316 19.32 -60.55 -70.09
C ALA A 316 20.09 -59.09 -70.54
N VAL A 317 19.57 -57.74 -70.59
CA VAL A 317 20.23 -56.27 -70.91
C VAL A 317 19.50 -54.73 -70.79
N GLY A 318 20.06 -53.41 -70.99
CA GLY A 318 19.45 -51.90 -70.97
C GLY A 318 20.18 -50.40 -71.31
N PRO A 319 19.59 -49.06 -71.33
CA PRO A 319 20.02 -47.63 -71.95
C PRO A 319 19.74 -46.04 -71.38
N LEU A 320 20.05 -44.78 -72.02
CA LEU A 320 19.84 -43.22 -71.59
C LEU A 320 19.99 -41.83 -72.57
N CYS A 321 19.76 -40.44 -72.23
CA CYS A 321 19.85 -39.07 -73.10
C CYS A 321 19.80 -37.44 -72.55
N SER A 322 19.83 -36.22 -73.33
CA SER A 322 19.86 -34.63 -72.99
C SER A 322 19.50 -33.40 -74.11
N SER A 323 19.56 -31.95 -74.26
CA SER A 323 20.02 -30.48 -73.76
C SER A 323 19.38 -29.01 -74.40
N PRO A 324 19.84 -27.62 -74.37
CA PRO A 324 19.10 -26.18 -74.55
C PRO A 324 19.57 -24.80 -75.41
N CYS A 325 19.05 -23.46 -75.32
CA CYS A 325 19.27 -22.11 -76.21
C CYS A 325 19.04 -20.49 -75.77
N MET A 326 19.06 -19.31 -76.61
CA MET A 326 19.11 -17.71 -76.33
C MET A 326 18.63 -16.45 -77.38
N LEU A 327 18.67 -15.02 -77.14
CA LEU A 327 18.08 -13.73 -77.94
C LEU A 327 18.58 -12.11 -77.89
N PRO A 328 18.12 -11.00 -78.69
CA PRO A 328 18.60 -9.47 -78.89
C PRO A 328 17.69 -8.08 -79.30
N PRO A 329 18.15 -6.72 -79.43
CA PRO A 329 17.40 -5.31 -79.67
C PRO A 329 17.98 -3.91 -80.45
N VAL A 330 17.26 -2.69 -80.78
CA VAL A 330 17.73 -1.23 -81.34
C VAL A 330 16.75 0.11 -81.61
N ASP A 331 17.18 1.46 -81.93
CA ASP A 331 16.45 2.89 -82.11
C ASP A 331 17.00 4.07 -83.17
N PHE A 332 16.77 5.47 -83.48
CA PHE A 332 16.00 6.87 -83.26
C PHE A 332 16.15 8.16 -84.34
N SER A 333 15.44 9.42 -84.38
CA SER A 333 15.75 10.83 -85.11
C SER A 333 14.71 12.14 -85.31
N THR A 334 15.04 13.49 -85.69
CA THR A 334 14.16 14.84 -85.92
C THR A 334 14.70 16.25 -86.65
N THR A 335 13.92 17.41 -87.02
CA THR A 335 14.21 19.01 -87.15
C THR A 335 13.54 20.11 -88.24
N GLU A 336 13.47 21.54 -88.08
CA GLU A 336 13.45 22.87 -89.02
C GLU A 336 12.36 24.15 -89.14
N ARG A 337 12.61 25.45 -89.69
CA ARG A 337 11.68 26.75 -89.93
C ARG A 337 12.16 28.23 -90.56
N LEU A 338 11.35 29.30 -91.07
CA LEU A 338 11.57 30.89 -91.37
C LEU A 338 10.45 31.72 -92.29
N LEU A 339 10.20 33.05 -92.79
CA LEU A 339 10.50 34.62 -92.93
C LEU A 339 9.33 35.54 -93.71
N LYS A 340 9.12 36.87 -94.20
CA LYS A 340 9.52 38.43 -94.29
C LYS A 340 8.52 39.50 -95.09
N LEU A 341 8.55 40.93 -95.11
CA LEU A 341 7.59 42.02 -95.79
C LEU A 341 7.98 43.60 -96.14
N LYS A 342 7.21 44.55 -96.89
CA LYS A 342 7.35 46.13 -97.16
C LYS A 342 6.24 47.07 -97.99
N PRO A 343 6.07 48.49 -97.92
CA PRO A 343 5.13 49.50 -98.69
C PRO A 343 5.51 51.06 -99.17
N GLY A 344 4.63 52.00 -99.77
CA GLY A 344 4.73 53.59 -99.98
C GLY A 344 3.92 54.52 -101.09
N GLU A 345 3.70 55.91 -101.04
CA GLU A 345 3.01 56.98 -102.03
C GLU A 345 3.17 58.61 -101.76
N GLY A 346 2.67 59.83 -102.30
CA GLY A 346 1.83 60.55 -103.43
C GLY A 346 1.47 62.19 -103.35
N TYR A 347 1.08 63.09 -104.39
CA TYR A 347 0.70 64.65 -104.34
C TYR A 347 0.27 65.62 -105.64
N GLN A 348 -0.56 66.81 -105.61
CA GLN A 348 -0.69 68.07 -106.59
C GLN A 348 -1.83 69.29 -106.46
N GLN A 349 -1.81 70.59 -107.08
CA GLN A 349 -2.97 71.66 -107.44
C GLN A 349 -2.74 73.26 -107.89
N LEU A 350 -3.69 74.15 -108.49
CA LEU A 350 -3.61 75.72 -108.80
C LEU A 350 -4.78 76.75 -109.45
N VAL A 351 -4.77 78.15 -109.23
CA VAL A 351 -5.14 79.53 -110.00
C VAL A 351 -6.58 80.31 -110.30
N ARG A 352 -6.75 81.69 -110.68
CA ARG A 352 -7.90 82.53 -111.46
C ARG A 352 -8.02 84.21 -111.47
N VAL A 353 -9.07 85.04 -112.00
CA VAL A 353 -9.06 86.57 -112.57
C VAL A 353 -10.05 87.94 -112.34
N LEU A 354 -10.75 88.75 -113.31
CA LEU A 354 -10.88 90.33 -113.61
C LEU A 354 -12.19 91.42 -113.58
N GLN A 355 -12.27 92.70 -114.24
CA GLN A 355 -13.29 93.90 -114.36
C GLN A 355 -13.55 94.75 -113.10
N THR A 356 -12.41 95.21 -112.58
CA THR A 356 -12.18 95.01 -111.17
C THR A 356 -12.61 96.22 -110.34
N VAL A 357 -12.20 97.46 -110.68
CA VAL A 357 -12.00 98.57 -109.72
C VAL A 357 -13.25 99.19 -109.07
N GLU A 358 -14.33 99.47 -109.80
CA GLU A 358 -15.52 100.06 -109.16
C GLU A 358 -16.33 99.00 -108.40
N ALA A 359 -16.38 97.79 -108.96
CA ALA A 359 -16.71 96.60 -108.20
C ALA A 359 -15.71 96.38 -107.05
N ASP A 360 -14.44 96.81 -107.12
CA ASP A 360 -13.48 96.73 -106.01
C ASP A 360 -13.86 97.68 -104.89
N ARG A 361 -14.53 98.82 -105.13
CA ARG A 361 -15.05 99.67 -104.03
C ARG A 361 -16.24 99.02 -103.31
N GLN A 362 -17.15 98.38 -104.02
CA GLN A 362 -18.22 97.57 -103.39
C GLN A 362 -17.64 96.31 -102.72
N LYS A 363 -16.64 95.66 -103.34
CA LYS A 363 -15.85 94.61 -102.70
C LYS A 363 -15.08 95.15 -101.50
N GLN A 364 -14.62 96.42 -101.44
CA GLN A 364 -13.96 96.99 -100.26
C GLN A 364 -14.95 97.12 -99.11
N GLY A 365 -16.16 97.65 -99.35
CA GLY A 365 -17.22 97.68 -98.34
C GLY A 365 -17.54 96.27 -97.82
N GLY A 366 -17.75 95.32 -98.73
CA GLY A 366 -17.95 93.92 -98.39
C GLY A 366 -16.70 93.22 -97.82
N LEU A 367 -15.48 93.70 -98.07
CA LEU A 367 -14.23 93.19 -97.52
C LEU A 367 -14.05 93.70 -96.10
N VAL A 368 -14.38 94.96 -95.81
CA VAL A 368 -14.43 95.48 -94.44
C VAL A 368 -15.46 94.70 -93.64
N GLN A 369 -16.68 94.49 -94.16
CA GLN A 369 -17.68 93.64 -93.51
C GLN A 369 -17.17 92.20 -93.31
N ARG A 370 -16.62 91.54 -94.34
CA ARG A 370 -16.05 90.18 -94.21
C ARG A 370 -14.80 90.13 -93.31
N LEU A 371 -14.03 91.20 -93.17
CA LEU A 371 -12.92 91.29 -92.23
C LEU A 371 -13.42 91.52 -90.80
N GLN A 372 -14.51 92.25 -90.63
CA GLN A 372 -15.14 92.52 -89.34
C GLN A 372 -15.94 91.31 -88.84
N GLU A 373 -16.59 90.56 -89.72
CA GLU A 373 -17.11 89.20 -89.46
C GLU A 373 -16.00 88.19 -89.18
N ARG A 374 -14.88 88.23 -89.92
CA ARG A 374 -13.73 87.35 -89.62
C ARG A 374 -13.06 87.73 -88.31
N LEU A 375 -13.09 89.00 -87.92
CA LEU A 375 -12.61 89.47 -86.62
C LEU A 375 -13.56 89.05 -85.50
N SER A 376 -14.89 89.15 -85.68
CA SER A 376 -15.85 88.64 -84.68
C SER A 376 -15.72 87.13 -84.53
N ARG A 377 -15.69 86.37 -85.63
CA ARG A 377 -15.46 84.92 -85.60
C ARG A 377 -14.12 84.54 -84.98
N ALA A 378 -13.03 85.26 -85.27
CA ALA A 378 -11.73 85.03 -84.63
C ALA A 378 -11.73 85.41 -83.14
N GLN A 379 -12.55 86.38 -82.72
CA GLN A 379 -12.76 86.75 -81.32
C GLN A 379 -13.61 85.69 -80.60
N GLU A 380 -14.69 85.22 -81.22
CA GLU A 380 -15.54 84.11 -80.76
C GLU A 380 -14.73 82.80 -80.66
N GLU A 381 -13.88 82.50 -81.65
CA GLU A 381 -12.92 81.39 -81.64
C GLU A 381 -11.90 81.54 -80.50
N LYS A 382 -11.33 82.74 -80.31
CA LYS A 382 -10.40 83.02 -79.20
C LYS A 382 -11.07 82.82 -77.85
N ASP A 383 -12.27 83.38 -77.65
CA ASP A 383 -12.95 83.35 -76.35
C ASP A 383 -13.53 81.94 -76.07
N SER A 384 -13.90 81.19 -77.12
CA SER A 384 -14.20 79.75 -77.06
C SER A 384 -12.96 78.91 -76.71
N LEU A 385 -11.80 79.19 -77.32
CA LEU A 385 -10.53 78.54 -76.98
C LEU A 385 -10.09 78.88 -75.55
N GLN A 386 -10.28 80.12 -75.10
CA GLN A 386 -9.97 80.55 -73.74
C GLN A 386 -10.91 79.89 -72.70
N SER A 387 -12.18 79.68 -73.05
CA SER A 387 -13.10 78.84 -72.27
C SER A 387 -12.66 77.36 -72.25
N SER A 388 -12.24 76.81 -73.40
CA SER A 388 -11.74 75.43 -73.48
C SER A 388 -10.42 75.23 -72.71
N ILE A 389 -9.55 76.24 -72.67
CA ILE A 389 -8.31 76.24 -71.88
C ILE A 389 -8.65 76.24 -70.38
N THR A 390 -9.49 77.16 -69.91
CA THR A 390 -9.87 77.20 -68.48
C THR A 390 -10.67 75.97 -68.02
N GLN A 391 -11.46 75.35 -68.90
CA GLN A 391 -12.07 74.02 -68.67
C GLN A 391 -11.02 72.90 -68.58
N ARG A 392 -9.97 72.92 -69.41
CA ARG A 392 -8.85 71.96 -69.32
C ARG A 392 -8.01 72.18 -68.07
N GLU A 393 -7.72 73.43 -67.70
CA GLU A 393 -6.95 73.78 -66.50
C GLU A 393 -7.68 73.30 -65.23
N SER A 394 -8.97 73.59 -65.10
CA SER A 394 -9.80 73.10 -63.98
C SER A 394 -9.95 71.57 -63.99
N HIS A 395 -10.03 70.93 -65.16
CA HIS A 395 -10.00 69.47 -65.28
C HIS A 395 -8.65 68.88 -64.82
N TYR A 396 -7.51 69.47 -65.22
CA TYR A 396 -6.18 69.05 -64.78
C TYR A 396 -5.94 69.31 -63.28
N GLN A 397 -6.47 70.40 -62.73
CA GLN A 397 -6.46 70.66 -61.28
C GLN A 397 -7.26 69.59 -60.54
N SER A 398 -8.49 69.27 -60.99
CA SER A 398 -9.29 68.20 -60.41
C SER A 398 -8.60 66.83 -60.50
N LEU A 399 -7.97 66.52 -61.64
CA LEU A 399 -7.18 65.30 -61.82
C LEU A 399 -5.96 65.27 -60.91
N HIS A 400 -5.30 66.41 -60.67
CA HIS A 400 -4.17 66.52 -59.75
C HIS A 400 -4.61 66.29 -58.30
N THR A 401 -5.71 66.90 -57.85
CA THR A 401 -6.30 66.62 -56.53
C THR A 401 -6.65 65.14 -56.39
N GLN A 402 -7.35 64.56 -57.36
CA GLN A 402 -7.68 63.13 -57.36
C GLN A 402 -6.43 62.23 -57.31
N LEU A 403 -5.36 62.59 -58.02
CA LEU A 403 -4.09 61.84 -57.96
C LEU A 403 -3.42 61.96 -56.58
N MET A 404 -3.45 63.13 -55.94
CA MET A 404 -2.97 63.30 -54.57
C MET A 404 -3.81 62.50 -53.57
N ASP A 405 -5.13 62.50 -53.71
CA ASP A 405 -6.04 61.68 -52.90
C ASP A 405 -5.78 60.16 -53.09
N ARG A 406 -5.43 59.73 -54.30
CA ARG A 406 -4.99 58.34 -54.54
C ARG A 406 -3.62 58.04 -53.93
N VAL A 407 -2.69 59.00 -53.90
CA VAL A 407 -1.37 58.84 -53.26
C VAL A 407 -1.49 58.79 -51.73
N THR A 408 -2.34 59.60 -51.11
CA THR A 408 -2.60 59.53 -49.66
C THR A 408 -3.30 58.22 -49.29
N GLN A 409 -4.35 57.82 -50.01
CA GLN A 409 -5.00 56.52 -49.86
C GLN A 409 -4.01 55.36 -49.99
N ALA A 410 -3.16 55.36 -51.03
CA ALA A 410 -2.13 54.34 -51.21
C ALA A 410 -1.15 54.31 -50.02
N SER A 411 -0.65 55.47 -49.58
CA SER A 411 0.24 55.60 -48.43
C SER A 411 -0.38 55.05 -47.14
N ASP A 412 -1.67 55.28 -46.90
CA ASP A 412 -2.35 54.77 -45.70
C ASP A 412 -2.62 53.25 -45.78
N THR A 413 -2.94 52.71 -46.97
CA THR A 413 -2.99 51.24 -47.14
C THR A 413 -1.61 50.59 -46.98
N GLU A 414 -0.53 51.26 -47.39
CA GLU A 414 0.84 50.78 -47.17
C GLU A 414 1.23 50.78 -45.69
N LYS A 415 0.87 51.84 -44.94
CA LYS A 415 1.02 51.88 -43.47
C LYS A 415 0.21 50.78 -42.79
N GLU A 416 -1.02 50.53 -43.24
CA GLU A 416 -1.85 49.45 -42.70
C GLU A 416 -1.27 48.06 -43.01
N LEU A 417 -0.76 47.85 -44.23
CA LEU A 417 -0.10 46.60 -44.63
C LEU A 417 1.18 46.36 -43.82
N LYS A 418 1.98 47.39 -43.56
CA LYS A 418 3.15 47.31 -42.65
C LYS A 418 2.74 46.94 -41.22
N ARG A 419 1.67 47.54 -40.68
CA ARG A 419 1.11 47.17 -39.35
C ARG A 419 0.60 45.72 -39.32
N LYS A 420 -0.10 45.28 -40.37
CA LYS A 420 -0.60 43.89 -40.52
C LYS A 420 0.54 42.89 -40.62
N SER A 421 1.58 43.18 -41.42
CA SER A 421 2.80 42.36 -41.53
C SER A 421 3.52 42.23 -40.18
N ALA A 422 3.74 43.33 -39.45
CA ALA A 422 4.33 43.29 -38.12
C ALA A 422 3.50 42.46 -37.12
N ARG A 423 2.17 42.53 -37.20
CA ARG A 423 1.27 41.68 -36.39
C ARG A 423 1.36 40.21 -36.77
N VAL A 424 1.46 39.88 -38.06
CA VAL A 424 1.65 38.50 -38.53
C VAL A 424 2.97 37.95 -37.97
N SER A 425 4.09 38.65 -38.11
CA SER A 425 5.38 38.16 -37.59
C SER A 425 5.50 38.14 -36.07
N ALA A 426 4.66 38.89 -35.34
CA ALA A 426 4.49 38.69 -33.90
C ALA A 426 3.73 37.40 -33.56
N LEU A 427 2.68 37.08 -34.34
CA LEU A 427 1.90 35.83 -34.17
C LEU A 427 2.68 34.59 -34.63
N GLU A 428 3.49 34.69 -35.68
CA GLU A 428 4.41 33.62 -36.12
C GLU A 428 5.41 33.25 -35.02
N LYS A 429 6.00 34.25 -34.34
CA LYS A 429 6.88 34.01 -33.18
C LYS A 429 6.14 33.34 -32.03
N GLN A 430 4.97 33.84 -31.64
CA GLN A 430 4.16 33.22 -30.58
C GLN A 430 3.72 31.79 -30.93
N LEU A 431 3.47 31.49 -32.21
CA LEU A 431 3.15 30.15 -32.69
C LEU A 431 4.38 29.23 -32.62
N GLN A 432 5.56 29.71 -33.01
CA GLN A 432 6.82 28.96 -32.91
C GLN A 432 7.20 28.69 -31.45
N GLU A 433 7.08 29.69 -30.57
CA GLU A 433 7.29 29.58 -29.12
C GLU A 433 6.34 28.52 -28.53
N LYS A 434 5.04 28.61 -28.79
CA LYS A 434 4.06 27.59 -28.36
C LYS A 434 4.36 26.21 -28.92
N SER A 435 4.71 26.11 -30.21
CA SER A 435 5.05 24.82 -30.84
C SER A 435 6.29 24.18 -30.20
N SER A 436 7.30 24.98 -29.86
CA SER A 436 8.48 24.50 -29.12
C SER A 436 8.15 24.07 -27.70
N ALA A 437 7.28 24.80 -26.99
CA ALA A 437 6.82 24.44 -25.65
C ALA A 437 5.97 23.16 -25.65
N TYR A 438 5.08 22.98 -26.63
CA TYR A 438 4.33 21.73 -26.81
C TYR A 438 5.25 20.58 -27.20
N GLY A 439 6.29 20.80 -28.02
CA GLY A 439 7.32 19.80 -28.32
C GLY A 439 8.10 19.36 -27.09
N GLN A 440 8.52 20.30 -26.24
CA GLN A 440 9.18 19.99 -24.95
C GLN A 440 8.24 19.26 -23.98
N ALA A 441 6.96 19.64 -23.93
CA ALA A 441 5.96 18.96 -23.12
C ALA A 441 5.70 17.53 -23.61
N ALA A 442 5.63 17.31 -24.93
CA ALA A 442 5.48 15.99 -25.52
C ALA A 442 6.70 15.08 -25.20
N LEU A 443 7.92 15.60 -25.37
CA LEU A 443 9.15 14.87 -25.00
C LEU A 443 9.16 14.51 -23.50
N LYS A 444 8.78 15.44 -22.62
CA LYS A 444 8.68 15.20 -21.19
C LYS A 444 7.61 14.14 -20.85
N ASN A 445 6.48 14.13 -21.55
CA ASN A 445 5.47 13.10 -21.39
C ASN A 445 6.00 11.73 -21.83
N THR A 446 6.68 11.62 -22.99
CA THR A 446 7.25 10.33 -23.44
C THR A 446 8.32 9.78 -22.49
N GLU A 447 9.09 10.65 -21.83
CA GLU A 447 10.05 10.22 -20.79
C GLU A 447 9.33 9.78 -19.51
N LEU A 448 8.25 10.45 -19.09
CA LEU A 448 7.42 10.02 -17.96
C LEU A 448 6.67 8.70 -18.24
N GLU A 449 6.18 8.50 -19.47
CA GLU A 449 5.57 7.26 -19.94
C GLU A 449 6.58 6.10 -19.90
N LYS A 450 7.80 6.33 -20.40
CA LYS A 450 8.92 5.39 -20.33
C LYS A 450 9.29 5.05 -18.87
N GLN A 451 9.43 6.04 -18.00
CA GLN A 451 9.69 5.81 -16.57
C GLN A 451 8.55 5.04 -15.90
N LEU A 452 7.29 5.32 -16.24
CA LEU A 452 6.14 4.57 -15.74
C LEU A 452 6.12 3.13 -16.24
N GLN A 453 6.50 2.88 -17.50
CA GLN A 453 6.65 1.53 -18.06
C GLN A 453 7.79 0.77 -17.37
N GLU A 454 8.95 1.41 -17.14
CA GLU A 454 10.06 0.83 -16.37
C GLU A 454 9.62 0.48 -14.95
N LYS A 455 8.95 1.38 -14.23
CA LYS A 455 8.41 1.10 -12.89
C LYS A 455 7.38 -0.03 -12.90
N THR A 456 6.47 -0.06 -13.87
CA THR A 456 5.49 -1.15 -14.04
C THR A 456 6.19 -2.49 -14.26
N SER A 457 7.24 -2.53 -15.08
CA SER A 457 8.04 -3.75 -15.28
C SER A 457 8.75 -4.21 -14.00
N SER A 458 9.26 -3.28 -13.18
CA SER A 458 9.89 -3.59 -11.90
C SER A 458 8.88 -4.11 -10.86
N LEU A 459 7.66 -3.56 -10.82
CA LEU A 459 6.57 -4.04 -9.97
C LEU A 459 6.13 -5.44 -10.38
N HIS A 460 5.97 -5.70 -11.68
CA HIS A 460 5.64 -7.04 -12.19
C HIS A 460 6.75 -8.07 -11.88
N HIS A 461 8.02 -7.67 -11.96
CA HIS A 461 9.15 -8.52 -11.55
C HIS A 461 9.11 -8.83 -10.04
N ILE A 462 8.86 -7.84 -9.18
CA ILE A 462 8.70 -8.02 -7.74
C ILE A 462 7.50 -8.94 -7.44
N GLN A 463 6.36 -8.74 -8.09
CA GLN A 463 5.17 -9.60 -7.95
C GLN A 463 5.47 -11.05 -8.37
N THR A 464 6.26 -11.25 -9.43
CA THR A 464 6.72 -12.57 -9.88
C THR A 464 7.69 -13.21 -8.88
N LEU A 465 8.59 -12.43 -8.27
CA LEU A 465 9.48 -12.91 -7.21
C LEU A 465 8.70 -13.28 -5.94
N MET A 466 7.73 -12.46 -5.52
CA MET A 466 6.89 -12.71 -4.34
C MET A 466 6.03 -13.96 -4.51
N THR A 467 5.35 -14.12 -5.66
CA THR A 467 4.58 -15.33 -5.95
C THR A 467 5.46 -16.58 -6.10
N LYS A 468 6.69 -16.45 -6.62
CA LYS A 468 7.69 -17.53 -6.60
C LYS A 468 8.11 -17.89 -5.17
N LYS A 469 8.37 -16.90 -4.31
CA LYS A 469 8.74 -17.11 -2.90
C LYS A 469 7.60 -17.74 -2.10
N GLN A 470 6.36 -17.30 -2.30
CA GLN A 470 5.16 -17.91 -1.72
C GLN A 470 5.05 -19.40 -2.10
N LYS A 471 5.29 -19.75 -3.38
CA LYS A 471 5.33 -21.14 -3.84
C LYS A 471 6.50 -21.94 -3.25
N GLU A 472 7.67 -21.34 -3.10
CA GLU A 472 8.82 -21.97 -2.43
C GLU A 472 8.55 -22.26 -0.95
N PHE A 473 7.94 -21.31 -0.22
CA PHE A 473 7.53 -21.51 1.18
C PHE A 473 6.43 -22.57 1.32
N GLN A 474 5.41 -22.56 0.44
CA GLN A 474 4.37 -23.59 0.42
C GLN A 474 4.97 -24.99 0.21
N GLN A 475 5.85 -25.15 -0.79
CA GLN A 475 6.54 -26.42 -1.04
C GLN A 475 7.44 -26.86 0.13
N ALA A 476 8.07 -25.93 0.84
CA ALA A 476 8.84 -26.26 2.03
C ALA A 476 7.93 -26.74 3.18
N LEU A 477 6.82 -26.04 3.42
CA LEU A 477 5.83 -26.37 4.44
C LEU A 477 5.16 -27.74 4.17
N ASP A 478 4.80 -28.04 2.93
CA ASP A 478 4.21 -29.32 2.57
C ASP A 478 5.22 -30.49 2.63
N ARG A 479 6.51 -30.25 2.33
CA ARG A 479 7.58 -31.23 2.60
C ARG A 479 7.76 -31.48 4.11
N CYS A 480 7.65 -30.44 4.94
CA CYS A 480 7.69 -30.61 6.40
C CYS A 480 6.51 -31.44 6.92
N LYS A 481 5.29 -31.23 6.40
CA LYS A 481 4.13 -32.10 6.71
C LYS A 481 4.41 -33.55 6.32
N GLN A 482 4.84 -33.80 5.07
CA GLN A 482 5.15 -35.14 4.58
C GLN A 482 6.24 -35.83 5.41
N ALA A 483 7.28 -35.11 5.82
CA ALA A 483 8.32 -35.64 6.70
C ALA A 483 7.78 -35.97 8.10
N GLN A 484 6.88 -35.15 8.65
CA GLN A 484 6.22 -35.40 9.94
C GLN A 484 5.24 -36.57 9.87
N GLU A 485 4.48 -36.71 8.79
CA GLU A 485 3.60 -37.85 8.51
C GLU A 485 4.41 -39.15 8.41
N HIS A 486 5.51 -39.14 7.63
CA HIS A 486 6.44 -40.28 7.56
C HIS A 486 7.01 -40.63 8.94
N GLN A 487 7.51 -39.65 9.70
CA GLN A 487 8.03 -39.86 11.06
C GLN A 487 6.95 -40.45 12.00
N SER A 488 5.70 -39.99 11.90
CA SER A 488 4.58 -40.53 12.66
C SER A 488 4.27 -41.98 12.28
N THR A 489 4.27 -42.31 10.98
CA THR A 489 4.09 -43.71 10.54
C THR A 489 5.24 -44.63 10.95
N GLU A 490 6.49 -44.15 10.94
CA GLU A 490 7.63 -44.91 11.49
C GLU A 490 7.50 -45.11 13.00
N GLN A 491 7.07 -44.09 13.75
CA GLN A 491 6.85 -44.21 15.19
C GLN A 491 5.72 -45.20 15.51
N GLN A 492 4.63 -45.19 14.74
CA GLN A 492 3.56 -46.19 14.86
C GLN A 492 4.10 -47.60 14.61
N GLN A 493 4.77 -47.83 13.47
CA GLN A 493 5.35 -49.15 13.16
C GLN A 493 6.34 -49.64 14.23
N ARG A 494 7.12 -48.73 14.84
CA ARG A 494 8.00 -49.08 15.97
C ARG A 494 7.21 -49.42 17.24
N MET A 495 6.10 -48.75 17.52
CA MET A 495 5.20 -49.13 18.62
C MET A 495 4.54 -50.49 18.37
N ASP A 496 4.04 -50.74 17.16
CA ASP A 496 3.40 -52.00 16.78
C ASP A 496 4.39 -53.18 16.92
N MET A 497 5.63 -53.02 16.45
CA MET A 497 6.70 -54.01 16.60
C MET A 497 7.12 -54.23 18.07
N LEU A 498 7.12 -53.18 18.89
CA LEU A 498 7.39 -53.29 20.33
C LEU A 498 6.23 -53.97 21.08
N GLN A 499 4.98 -53.72 20.69
CA GLN A 499 3.81 -54.42 21.23
C GLN A 499 3.88 -55.91 20.93
N LEU A 500 4.12 -56.29 19.66
CA LEU A 500 4.32 -57.69 19.26
C LEU A 500 5.45 -58.35 20.06
N SER A 501 6.60 -57.69 20.22
CA SER A 501 7.72 -58.24 21.00
C SER A 501 7.39 -58.37 22.50
N VAL A 502 6.58 -57.48 23.06
CA VAL A 502 6.09 -57.57 24.44
C VAL A 502 5.06 -58.69 24.61
N GLU A 503 4.16 -58.90 23.65
CA GLU A 503 3.20 -60.01 23.63
C GLU A 503 3.92 -61.38 23.51
N GLU A 504 4.92 -61.49 22.62
CA GLU A 504 5.81 -62.66 22.54
C GLU A 504 6.52 -62.91 23.88
N ALA A 505 7.10 -61.88 24.49
CA ALA A 505 7.76 -61.99 25.80
C ALA A 505 6.79 -62.41 26.93
N GLN A 506 5.55 -61.90 26.92
CA GLN A 506 4.51 -62.28 27.89
C GLN A 506 4.08 -63.74 27.71
N THR A 507 3.86 -64.22 26.48
CA THR A 507 3.49 -65.62 26.23
C THR A 507 4.63 -66.58 26.60
N LEU A 508 5.89 -66.21 26.36
CA LEU A 508 7.06 -66.95 26.82
C LEU A 508 7.17 -66.97 28.36
N LEU A 509 6.94 -65.84 29.03
CA LEU A 509 6.87 -65.78 30.50
C LEU A 509 5.81 -66.74 31.05
N LEU A 510 4.59 -66.69 30.51
CA LEU A 510 3.49 -67.56 30.94
C LEU A 510 3.81 -69.05 30.77
N GLN A 511 4.49 -69.43 29.67
CA GLN A 511 4.99 -70.80 29.47
C GLN A 511 6.07 -71.19 30.50
N LYS A 512 6.96 -70.27 30.86
CA LYS A 512 7.99 -70.51 31.90
C LYS A 512 7.39 -70.60 33.29
N GLU A 513 6.38 -69.79 33.62
CA GLU A 513 5.63 -69.89 34.88
C GLU A 513 4.89 -71.22 35.00
N GLN A 514 4.25 -71.69 33.92
CA GLN A 514 3.60 -73.00 33.88
C GLN A 514 4.60 -74.16 34.07
N TYR A 515 5.78 -74.08 33.43
CA TYR A 515 6.86 -75.06 33.58
C TYR A 515 7.48 -75.04 34.98
N LEU A 516 7.77 -73.86 35.54
CA LEU A 516 8.22 -73.74 36.94
C LEU A 516 7.17 -74.30 37.90
N SER A 517 5.89 -74.08 37.62
CA SER A 517 4.78 -74.64 38.40
C SER A 517 4.65 -76.16 38.30
N SER A 518 5.16 -76.83 37.24
CA SER A 518 5.22 -78.29 37.18
C SER A 518 6.46 -78.84 37.89
N VAL A 519 7.64 -78.28 37.61
CA VAL A 519 8.89 -78.66 38.28
C VAL A 519 8.81 -78.43 39.80
N GLN A 520 8.12 -77.39 40.26
CA GLN A 520 7.88 -77.15 41.69
C GLN A 520 7.04 -78.26 42.32
N ARG A 521 5.98 -78.72 41.65
CA ARG A 521 5.15 -79.86 42.08
C ARG A 521 5.94 -81.17 42.08
N GLU A 522 6.70 -81.44 41.03
CA GLU A 522 7.60 -82.61 40.94
C GLU A 522 8.63 -82.60 42.09
N ARG A 523 9.17 -81.44 42.46
CA ARG A 523 10.07 -81.27 43.61
C ARG A 523 9.35 -81.45 44.95
N ASP A 524 8.11 -80.95 45.11
CA ASP A 524 7.27 -81.21 46.29
C ASP A 524 6.85 -82.69 46.40
N GLU A 525 6.74 -83.43 45.29
CA GLU A 525 6.48 -84.88 45.25
C GLU A 525 7.74 -85.68 45.61
N ALA A 526 8.87 -85.37 44.98
CA ALA A 526 10.15 -86.01 45.26
C ALA A 526 10.61 -85.77 46.71
N GLN A 527 10.37 -84.58 47.26
CA GLN A 527 10.70 -84.26 48.65
C GLN A 527 9.84 -85.08 49.63
N ARG A 528 8.53 -85.20 49.42
CA ARG A 528 7.67 -86.08 50.24
C ARG A 528 8.08 -87.55 50.15
N ALA A 529 8.52 -88.01 48.97
CA ALA A 529 9.05 -89.36 48.81
C ALA A 529 10.39 -89.56 49.56
N ALA A 530 11.27 -88.55 49.56
CA ALA A 530 12.51 -88.57 50.33
C ALA A 530 12.25 -88.56 51.85
N GLU A 531 11.29 -87.77 52.34
CA GLU A 531 10.85 -87.76 53.74
C GLU A 531 10.29 -89.12 54.18
N GLN A 532 9.51 -89.80 53.33
CA GLN A 532 9.02 -91.17 53.57
C GLN A 532 10.15 -92.20 53.59
N LEU A 533 11.11 -92.11 52.66
CA LEU A 533 12.29 -93.00 52.64
C LEU A 533 13.19 -92.78 53.85
N GLN A 534 13.38 -91.53 54.29
CA GLN A 534 14.15 -91.22 55.50
C GLN A 534 13.48 -91.80 56.74
N ALA A 535 12.17 -91.64 56.92
CA ALA A 535 11.45 -92.26 58.04
C ALA A 535 11.56 -93.80 58.03
N SER A 536 11.51 -94.42 56.85
CA SER A 536 11.72 -95.88 56.71
C SER A 536 13.17 -96.30 57.00
N LEU A 537 14.17 -95.49 56.67
CA LEU A 537 15.57 -95.74 57.01
C LEU A 537 15.82 -95.58 58.52
N GLU A 538 15.27 -94.53 59.13
CA GLU A 538 15.34 -94.31 60.58
C GLU A 538 14.74 -95.52 61.34
N GLN A 539 13.55 -95.99 60.95
CA GLN A 539 12.95 -97.22 61.48
C GLN A 539 13.88 -98.44 61.31
N LEU A 540 14.37 -98.71 60.11
CA LEU A 540 15.27 -99.85 59.86
C LEU A 540 16.59 -99.76 60.64
N THR A 541 17.14 -98.56 60.84
CA THR A 541 18.32 -98.39 61.70
C THR A 541 18.02 -98.61 63.18
N GLN A 542 16.81 -98.28 63.64
CA GLN A 542 16.40 -98.54 65.02
C GLN A 542 16.12 -100.03 65.26
N GLU A 543 15.44 -100.71 64.33
CA GLU A 543 15.24 -102.17 64.34
C GLU A 543 16.59 -102.89 64.38
N ARG A 544 17.53 -102.48 63.51
CA ARG A 544 18.89 -103.02 63.50
C ARG A 544 19.65 -102.74 64.80
N GLN A 545 19.53 -101.55 65.40
CA GLN A 545 20.20 -101.26 66.69
C GLN A 545 19.70 -102.18 67.82
N VAL A 546 18.42 -102.56 67.81
CA VAL A 546 17.87 -103.55 68.76
C VAL A 546 18.41 -104.95 68.47
N GLU A 547 18.56 -105.34 67.21
CA GLU A 547 19.17 -106.62 66.81
C GLU A 547 20.67 -106.69 67.16
N ASP A 548 21.44 -105.63 66.88
CA ASP A 548 22.86 -105.51 67.23
C ASP A 548 23.06 -105.57 68.77
N GLN A 549 22.20 -104.91 69.56
CA GLN A 549 22.19 -105.02 71.04
C GLN A 549 21.89 -106.46 71.51
N HIS A 550 20.90 -107.12 70.93
CA HIS A 550 20.56 -108.50 71.28
C HIS A 550 21.72 -109.47 70.96
N ASN A 551 22.39 -109.28 69.83
CA ASN A 551 23.58 -110.05 69.47
C ASN A 551 24.74 -109.83 70.45
N GLU A 552 24.94 -108.60 70.95
CA GLU A 552 25.96 -108.31 71.98
C GLU A 552 25.63 -108.98 73.33
N GLU A 553 24.37 -108.96 73.78
CA GLU A 553 23.93 -109.70 74.99
C GLU A 553 24.19 -111.21 74.86
N VAL A 554 23.89 -111.77 73.68
CA VAL A 554 24.12 -113.19 73.37
C VAL A 554 25.61 -113.53 73.39
N MET A 555 26.46 -112.69 72.81
CA MET A 555 27.94 -112.84 72.84
C MET A 555 28.49 -112.79 74.26
N LEU A 556 28.08 -111.81 75.07
CA LEU A 556 28.44 -111.72 76.49
C LEU A 556 27.98 -112.96 77.29
N SER A 557 26.91 -113.63 76.86
CA SER A 557 26.47 -114.91 77.44
C SER A 557 27.41 -116.08 77.09
N TYR A 558 28.05 -116.06 75.92
CA TYR A 558 29.02 -117.08 75.50
C TYR A 558 30.37 -116.87 76.19
N ASP A 559 30.87 -115.63 76.27
CA ASP A 559 32.13 -115.33 76.96
C ASP A 559 32.10 -115.75 78.45
N ARG A 560 30.97 -115.55 79.12
CA ARG A 560 30.77 -116.03 80.51
C ARG A 560 30.87 -117.56 80.62
N LYS A 561 30.33 -118.31 79.66
CA LYS A 561 30.43 -119.79 79.61
C LYS A 561 31.87 -120.23 79.32
N ALA A 562 32.56 -119.55 78.40
CA ALA A 562 33.96 -119.81 78.10
C ALA A 562 34.85 -119.59 79.34
N ALA A 563 34.71 -118.45 80.03
CA ALA A 563 35.45 -118.13 81.25
C ALA A 563 35.20 -119.14 82.38
N GLN A 564 33.97 -119.64 82.54
CA GLN A 564 33.64 -120.70 83.48
C GLN A 564 34.41 -121.99 83.18
N SER A 565 34.46 -122.43 81.91
CA SER A 565 35.20 -123.64 81.53
C SER A 565 36.71 -123.54 81.80
N VAL A 566 37.32 -122.37 81.55
CA VAL A 566 38.74 -122.12 81.84
C VAL A 566 39.01 -122.20 83.35
N ALA A 567 38.11 -121.68 84.19
CA ALA A 567 38.24 -121.74 85.64
C ALA A 567 38.15 -123.18 86.19
N GLU A 568 37.44 -124.10 85.51
CA GLU A 568 37.42 -125.53 85.86
C GLU A 568 38.70 -126.25 85.47
N VAL A 569 39.24 -125.98 84.27
CA VAL A 569 40.53 -126.52 83.82
C VAL A 569 41.66 -126.15 84.80
N CYS A 570 41.72 -124.89 85.25
CA CYS A 570 42.71 -124.43 86.23
C CYS A 570 42.63 -125.19 87.57
N LYS A 571 41.43 -125.55 88.04
CA LYS A 571 41.26 -126.35 89.27
C LYS A 571 41.82 -127.76 89.11
N LEU A 572 41.51 -128.44 88.01
CA LEU A 572 42.03 -129.78 87.70
C LEU A 572 43.56 -129.78 87.60
N GLN A 573 44.13 -128.76 86.94
CA GLN A 573 45.57 -128.60 86.76
C GLN A 573 46.31 -128.39 88.10
N SER A 574 45.70 -127.67 89.06
CA SER A 574 46.28 -127.51 90.41
C SER A 574 46.38 -128.83 91.17
N SER A 575 45.37 -129.71 91.05
CA SER A 575 45.28 -131.00 91.75
C SER A 575 46.37 -131.97 91.29
N LEU A 576 46.67 -132.00 89.99
CA LEU A 576 47.72 -132.82 89.41
C LEU A 576 49.12 -132.45 89.94
N SER A 577 49.34 -131.16 90.25
CA SER A 577 50.62 -130.64 90.74
C SER A 577 50.98 -131.12 92.16
N THR A 578 49.98 -131.56 92.93
CA THR A 578 50.16 -132.01 94.32
C THR A 578 50.71 -133.44 94.37
N CYS A 579 50.07 -134.38 93.66
CA CYS A 579 50.52 -135.78 93.58
C CYS A 579 51.96 -135.92 93.00
N GLN A 580 52.36 -135.01 92.11
CA GLN A 580 53.72 -134.98 91.55
C GLN A 580 54.82 -134.63 92.58
N LYS A 581 54.47 -134.03 93.73
CA LYS A 581 55.44 -133.69 94.80
C LYS A 581 55.70 -134.87 95.73
N GLU A 582 54.65 -135.61 96.08
CA GLU A 582 54.73 -136.78 96.97
C GLU A 582 55.65 -137.87 96.41
N LEU A 583 55.51 -138.19 95.11
CA LEU A 583 56.35 -139.16 94.39
C LEU A 583 57.85 -138.81 94.37
N LYS A 584 58.24 -137.55 94.61
CA LYS A 584 59.66 -137.16 94.69
C LYS A 584 60.28 -137.51 96.04
N SER A 585 59.51 -137.50 97.13
CA SER A 585 60.00 -137.76 98.49
C SER A 585 60.50 -139.20 98.67
N LEU A 586 59.67 -140.19 98.32
CA LEU A 586 60.00 -141.62 98.41
C LEU A 586 61.25 -142.00 97.58
N ARG A 587 61.49 -141.29 96.47
CA ARG A 587 62.63 -141.52 95.57
C ARG A 587 63.97 -141.03 96.13
N GLN A 588 63.96 -140.26 97.22
CA GLN A 588 65.17 -139.69 97.82
C GLN A 588 65.77 -140.61 98.88
N GLN A 589 64.95 -141.22 99.76
CA GLN A 589 65.39 -142.16 100.80
C GLN A 589 66.15 -143.37 100.23
N MET A 590 65.71 -143.90 99.08
CA MET A 590 66.36 -145.03 98.39
C MET A 590 67.84 -144.78 98.02
N LYS A 591 68.25 -143.52 97.80
CA LYS A 591 69.62 -143.21 97.35
C LYS A 591 70.66 -143.21 98.47
N GLU A 592 70.22 -143.06 99.72
CA GLU A 592 71.11 -142.81 100.85
C GLU A 592 71.74 -144.11 101.37
N LEU A 593 70.98 -145.22 101.35
CA LEU A 593 71.49 -146.57 101.62
C LEU A 593 72.53 -147.03 100.59
N GLN A 594 72.35 -146.66 99.32
CA GLN A 594 73.19 -147.11 98.20
C GLN A 594 74.63 -146.54 98.25
N ARG A 595 74.78 -145.35 98.83
CA ARG A 595 76.06 -144.61 98.94
C ARG A 595 77.03 -145.19 99.98
N ASN A 596 76.53 -145.97 100.93
CA ASN A 596 77.36 -146.54 102.00
C ASN A 596 78.12 -147.80 101.56
N SER A 597 77.60 -148.55 100.57
CA SER A 597 78.24 -149.76 100.04
C SER A 597 79.41 -149.52 99.09
N GLU A 598 79.52 -148.33 98.48
CA GLU A 598 80.54 -148.05 97.46
C GLU A 598 81.95 -147.81 98.05
N ASN A 599 82.03 -147.32 99.29
CA ASN A 599 83.30 -146.85 99.89
C ASN A 599 84.27 -147.97 100.33
N GLU A 600 83.83 -149.22 100.45
CA GLU A 600 84.74 -150.33 100.84
C GLU A 600 85.56 -150.85 99.65
N LEU A 601 85.05 -150.71 98.43
CA LEU A 601 85.68 -151.23 97.20
C LEU A 601 86.96 -150.48 96.80
N GLN A 602 87.04 -149.19 97.09
CA GLN A 602 88.18 -148.32 96.70
C GLN A 602 89.52 -148.80 97.28
N LYS A 603 89.51 -149.41 98.49
CA LYS A 603 90.70 -149.87 99.21
C LYS A 603 91.39 -151.10 98.58
N SER A 604 90.78 -151.73 97.58
CA SER A 604 91.33 -152.93 96.94
C SER A 604 92.36 -152.66 95.83
N ASN A 605 92.48 -151.41 95.35
CA ASN A 605 93.12 -151.13 94.06
C ASN A 605 94.63 -150.77 94.11
N GLU A 606 95.23 -150.62 95.30
CA GLU A 606 96.59 -150.08 95.47
C GLU A 606 97.73 -151.13 95.41
N LYS A 607 97.44 -152.40 95.08
CA LYS A 607 98.35 -153.54 95.39
C LYS A 607 98.93 -154.36 94.23
N VAL A 608 98.77 -153.96 92.97
CA VAL A 608 99.22 -154.79 91.81
C VAL A 608 100.20 -154.11 90.85
N SER A 609 100.15 -152.80 90.65
CA SER A 609 101.12 -152.10 89.78
C SER A 609 102.51 -151.90 90.43
N SER A 610 102.72 -152.39 91.65
CA SER A 610 104.00 -152.44 92.38
C SER A 610 104.99 -153.47 91.81
N LEU A 611 104.97 -153.72 90.50
CA LEU A 611 105.78 -154.73 89.80
C LEU A 611 106.38 -154.22 88.47
N GLN A 612 106.54 -152.90 88.30
CA GLN A 612 107.42 -152.32 87.27
C GLN A 612 108.51 -151.37 87.81
N GLU A 613 108.61 -151.24 89.14
CA GLU A 613 109.86 -150.86 89.79
C GLU A 613 110.91 -151.96 89.56
N LYS A 614 111.92 -151.73 88.68
CA LYS A 614 113.27 -152.39 88.72
C LYS A 614 114.31 -152.00 87.65
N LEU A 615 114.31 -150.77 87.10
CA LEU A 615 115.50 -150.24 86.40
C LEU A 615 115.47 -148.69 86.37
N HIS A 616 115.88 -147.95 87.41
CA HIS A 616 116.76 -148.25 88.53
C HIS A 616 118.18 -148.73 88.15
N SER A 617 118.87 -147.96 87.31
CA SER A 617 120.35 -147.83 87.32
C SER A 617 120.81 -146.71 86.36
N ALA A 618 121.84 -145.92 86.65
CA ALA A 618 122.44 -145.54 87.94
C ALA A 618 123.28 -144.25 87.73
N GLY A 619 123.51 -143.47 88.80
CA GLY A 619 124.35 -142.26 88.80
C GLY A 619 123.56 -140.97 88.49
N LEU A 620 123.11 -140.14 89.44
CA LEU A 620 123.40 -140.02 90.89
C LEU A 620 124.84 -139.64 91.27
N VAL A 621 124.96 -138.47 91.92
CA VAL A 621 126.03 -138.04 92.86
C VAL A 621 127.38 -137.65 92.21
N CYS A 622 128.10 -136.59 92.62
CA CYS A 622 127.97 -135.59 93.70
C CYS A 622 128.06 -134.16 93.08
N GLN A 623 127.47 -133.06 93.56
CA GLN A 623 127.42 -132.45 94.90
C GLN A 623 128.78 -132.03 95.50
N SER A 624 128.82 -130.77 95.98
CA SER A 624 129.77 -130.19 96.95
C SER A 624 131.28 -130.48 96.78
N SER A 625 131.99 -129.69 95.98
CA SER A 625 133.44 -129.48 96.13
C SER A 625 133.97 -128.22 95.42
N SER A 626 135.04 -127.66 95.97
CA SER A 626 136.09 -126.90 95.26
C SER A 626 136.01 -125.36 95.07
N ASP A 627 135.25 -124.61 95.88
CA ASP A 627 135.51 -123.16 96.11
C ASP A 627 136.81 -122.90 96.95
N GLN A 628 137.83 -123.74 96.76
CA GLN A 628 139.09 -123.73 97.52
C GLN A 628 140.35 -123.99 96.66
N ASN A 629 140.23 -124.25 95.36
CA ASN A 629 141.39 -124.55 94.49
C ASN A 629 142.15 -123.32 93.96
N LEU A 630 142.02 -122.17 94.62
CA LEU A 630 142.75 -120.93 94.30
C LEU A 630 144.27 -121.04 94.56
N GLN A 631 144.76 -122.15 95.13
CA GLN A 631 146.06 -122.22 95.79
C GLN A 631 147.05 -123.29 95.27
N LEU A 632 146.75 -123.96 94.14
CA LEU A 632 147.72 -124.82 93.42
C LEU A 632 148.25 -124.17 92.13
N GLN A 633 148.53 -122.88 92.25
CA GLN A 633 149.52 -122.15 91.47
C GLN A 633 150.90 -122.86 91.52
N LEU A 634 151.82 -122.48 90.64
CA LEU A 634 153.27 -122.78 90.66
C LEU A 634 153.76 -124.21 90.29
N SER A 635 152.95 -125.27 90.36
CA SER A 635 153.49 -126.65 90.21
C SER A 635 153.84 -127.08 88.77
N LEU A 636 153.12 -126.59 87.75
CA LEU A 636 153.25 -127.06 86.36
C LEU A 636 153.82 -126.04 85.36
N GLN A 637 154.53 -125.01 85.85
CA GLN A 637 155.28 -124.03 85.05
C GLN A 637 156.51 -124.64 84.32
N ARG A 638 156.58 -125.97 84.15
CA ARG A 638 157.78 -126.70 83.74
C ARG A 638 157.57 -127.79 82.68
N LEU A 639 156.34 -127.95 82.18
CA LEU A 639 155.98 -128.79 81.03
C LEU A 639 154.92 -128.06 80.18
N GLN A 640 155.20 -127.35 79.08
CA GLN A 640 156.43 -126.75 78.52
C GLN A 640 155.92 -125.86 77.36
N THR A 641 156.47 -124.68 77.07
CA THR A 641 157.72 -124.47 76.31
C THR A 641 157.84 -125.21 74.95
N MET A 642 157.13 -126.32 74.72
CA MET A 642 157.04 -126.98 73.40
C MET A 642 155.80 -126.56 72.61
N LEU A 643 154.66 -126.28 73.26
CA LEU A 643 153.44 -125.93 72.52
C LEU A 643 153.53 -124.54 71.83
N ALA A 644 154.52 -123.73 72.22
CA ALA A 644 154.81 -122.42 71.62
C ALA A 644 155.13 -122.50 70.11
N GLU A 645 155.62 -123.63 69.61
CA GLU A 645 155.90 -123.85 68.18
C GLU A 645 154.62 -124.18 67.37
N SER A 646 153.52 -124.54 68.02
CA SER A 646 152.22 -124.76 67.33
C SER A 646 151.48 -123.46 67.03
N THR A 647 151.78 -122.39 67.77
CA THR A 647 151.12 -121.08 67.70
C THR A 647 151.32 -120.35 66.36
N GLU A 648 152.34 -120.72 65.59
CA GLU A 648 152.71 -120.05 64.32
C GLU A 648 151.97 -120.65 63.11
N ARG A 649 151.38 -121.85 63.24
CA ARG A 649 150.70 -122.57 62.15
C ARG A 649 149.18 -122.44 62.12
N VAL A 650 148.58 -121.84 63.14
CA VAL A 650 147.12 -121.64 63.24
C VAL A 650 146.72 -120.29 62.62
N SER A 651 147.53 -119.26 62.82
CA SER A 651 147.31 -117.90 62.31
C SER A 651 147.17 -117.83 60.78
N GLU A 652 147.94 -118.61 60.03
CA GLU A 652 147.88 -118.63 58.55
C GLU A 652 146.53 -119.15 58.00
N LEU A 653 145.84 -120.00 58.77
CA LEU A 653 144.54 -120.54 58.37
C LEU A 653 143.39 -119.58 58.70
N GLU A 654 143.45 -118.91 59.85
CA GLU A 654 142.42 -117.96 60.29
C GLU A 654 142.33 -116.72 59.38
N GLU A 655 143.45 -116.23 58.86
CA GLU A 655 143.46 -115.08 57.95
C GLU A 655 142.73 -115.38 56.62
N SER A 656 142.95 -116.58 56.05
CA SER A 656 142.24 -117.04 54.84
C SER A 656 140.71 -117.16 55.03
N GLN A 657 140.26 -117.39 56.26
CA GLN A 657 138.83 -117.50 56.58
C GLN A 657 138.15 -116.13 56.74
N ALA A 658 138.92 -115.08 57.05
CA ALA A 658 138.43 -113.72 57.22
C ALA A 658 138.12 -112.99 55.91
N GLU A 659 138.72 -113.39 54.77
CA GLU A 659 138.48 -112.75 53.47
C GLU A 659 137.10 -113.12 52.90
N LEU A 660 136.77 -114.41 52.86
CA LEU A 660 135.46 -114.94 52.43
C LEU A 660 134.27 -114.30 53.20
N HIS A 661 134.46 -113.93 54.46
CA HIS A 661 133.41 -113.32 55.27
C HIS A 661 133.08 -111.87 54.87
N ARG A 662 133.99 -111.17 54.18
CA ARG A 662 133.77 -109.77 53.75
C ARG A 662 132.90 -109.68 52.49
N GLU A 663 133.08 -110.56 51.52
CA GLU A 663 132.30 -110.55 50.26
C GLU A 663 130.80 -110.80 50.49
N VAL A 664 130.46 -111.79 51.32
CA VAL A 664 129.07 -112.12 51.69
C VAL A 664 128.37 -110.95 52.40
N SER A 665 129.12 -110.12 53.11
CA SER A 665 128.59 -108.93 53.81
C SER A 665 128.29 -107.79 52.83
N SER A 666 129.10 -107.63 51.77
CA SER A 666 128.90 -106.63 50.71
C SER A 666 127.58 -106.83 49.97
N LEU A 667 127.30 -108.07 49.52
CA LEU A 667 126.12 -108.41 48.72
C LEU A 667 124.80 -108.18 49.48
N LYS A 668 124.75 -108.47 50.78
CA LYS A 668 123.56 -108.17 51.61
C LYS A 668 123.25 -106.67 51.65
N GLN A 669 124.28 -105.84 51.83
CA GLN A 669 124.11 -104.40 51.99
C GLN A 669 123.69 -103.69 50.67
N GLN A 670 123.85 -104.32 49.51
CA GLN A 670 123.28 -103.81 48.25
C GLN A 670 121.78 -104.13 48.14
N LEU A 671 121.36 -105.33 48.55
CA LEU A 671 119.95 -105.75 48.48
C LEU A 671 119.04 -104.87 49.37
N GLU A 672 119.48 -104.57 50.59
CA GLU A 672 118.72 -103.75 51.55
C GLU A 672 118.50 -102.31 51.05
N ARG A 673 119.49 -101.71 50.37
CA ARG A 673 119.36 -100.37 49.78
C ARG A 673 118.31 -100.31 48.68
N SER A 674 118.25 -101.31 47.80
CA SER A 674 117.26 -101.38 46.72
C SER A 674 115.82 -101.54 47.22
N ARG A 675 115.64 -102.13 48.41
CA ARG A 675 114.33 -102.34 49.03
C ARG A 675 113.77 -101.07 49.69
N ALA A 676 114.64 -100.18 50.15
CA ALA A 676 114.23 -98.91 50.75
C ALA A 676 113.67 -97.92 49.71
N SER A 677 114.35 -97.73 48.57
CA SER A 677 113.93 -96.74 47.56
C SER A 677 112.54 -97.02 46.99
N LEU A 678 112.24 -98.30 46.69
CA LEU A 678 110.92 -98.73 46.21
C LEU A 678 109.79 -98.52 47.23
N GLN A 679 110.11 -98.42 48.53
CA GLN A 679 109.09 -98.21 49.57
C GLN A 679 108.71 -96.72 49.73
N ASP A 680 109.61 -95.80 49.40
CA ASP A 680 109.32 -94.35 49.43
C ASP A 680 108.67 -93.86 48.13
N GLU A 681 108.98 -94.45 46.98
CA GLU A 681 108.27 -94.19 45.71
C GLU A 681 106.78 -94.57 45.77
N LEU A 682 106.42 -95.62 46.54
CA LEU A 682 105.03 -96.02 46.72
C LEU A 682 104.23 -94.97 47.51
N ARG A 683 104.84 -94.40 48.56
CA ARG A 683 104.21 -93.43 49.47
C ARG A 683 103.89 -92.09 48.80
N SER A 684 104.76 -91.61 47.91
CA SER A 684 104.49 -90.38 47.16
C SER A 684 103.31 -90.56 46.21
N SER A 685 103.23 -91.69 45.51
CA SER A 685 102.11 -92.04 44.61
C SER A 685 100.74 -92.09 45.32
N GLU A 686 100.69 -92.59 46.55
CA GLU A 686 99.46 -92.58 47.38
C GLU A 686 99.04 -91.14 47.76
N GLN A 687 99.97 -90.29 48.16
CA GLN A 687 99.68 -88.89 48.52
C GLN A 687 99.19 -88.08 47.30
N ASP A 688 99.82 -88.29 46.15
CA ASP A 688 99.45 -87.69 44.86
C ASP A 688 98.02 -88.05 44.43
N SER A 689 97.54 -89.23 44.83
CA SER A 689 96.20 -89.71 44.51
C SER A 689 95.14 -89.06 45.42
N GLN A 690 95.43 -88.96 46.72
CA GLN A 690 94.55 -88.31 47.71
C GLN A 690 94.36 -86.80 47.44
N GLN A 691 95.37 -86.12 46.87
CA GLN A 691 95.22 -84.71 46.47
C GLN A 691 94.26 -84.54 45.29
N LYS A 692 94.34 -85.41 44.28
CA LYS A 692 93.45 -85.37 43.10
C LYS A 692 92.00 -85.63 43.47
N GLU A 693 91.76 -86.53 44.43
CA GLU A 693 90.41 -86.84 44.91
C GLU A 693 89.75 -85.67 45.66
N LYS A 694 90.52 -84.87 46.42
CA LYS A 694 90.03 -83.63 47.06
C LYS A 694 89.61 -82.57 46.06
N MET A 695 90.43 -82.27 45.05
CA MET A 695 90.03 -81.30 44.00
C MET A 695 88.78 -81.76 43.23
N LEU A 696 88.58 -83.07 43.08
CA LEU A 696 87.39 -83.63 42.44
C LEU A 696 86.13 -83.56 43.33
N GLN A 697 86.30 -83.52 44.65
CA GLN A 697 85.25 -83.20 45.61
C GLN A 697 84.87 -81.71 45.55
N GLU A 698 85.85 -80.81 45.61
CA GLU A 698 85.67 -79.35 45.52
C GLU A 698 84.96 -78.92 44.22
N LEU A 699 85.34 -79.53 43.08
CA LEU A 699 84.69 -79.29 41.78
C LEU A 699 83.23 -79.76 41.73
N LYS A 700 82.82 -80.77 42.51
CA LYS A 700 81.41 -81.17 42.61
C LYS A 700 80.60 -80.16 43.42
N GLU A 701 81.17 -79.68 44.52
CA GLU A 701 80.53 -78.70 45.40
C GLU A 701 80.29 -77.38 44.66
N GLN A 702 81.29 -76.86 43.94
CA GLN A 702 81.14 -75.70 43.04
C GLN A 702 80.06 -75.91 41.96
N ASN A 703 79.92 -77.11 41.40
CA ASN A 703 78.92 -77.41 40.38
C ASN A 703 77.49 -77.44 40.95
N VAL A 704 77.34 -77.85 42.22
CA VAL A 704 76.06 -77.74 42.96
C VAL A 704 75.72 -76.26 43.25
N GLU A 705 76.69 -75.45 43.68
CA GLU A 705 76.49 -74.01 43.90
C GLU A 705 76.08 -73.28 42.60
N LEU A 706 76.78 -73.56 41.49
CA LEU A 706 76.42 -73.04 40.16
C LEU A 706 75.02 -73.50 39.73
N SER A 707 74.67 -74.78 39.93
CA SER A 707 73.33 -75.30 39.62
C SER A 707 72.24 -74.61 40.45
N SER A 708 72.49 -74.35 41.73
CA SER A 708 71.56 -73.62 42.60
C SER A 708 71.40 -72.15 42.17
N SER A 709 72.50 -71.51 41.76
CA SER A 709 72.52 -70.13 41.26
C SER A 709 71.74 -69.99 39.94
N VAL A 710 71.91 -70.96 39.02
CA VAL A 710 71.14 -71.04 37.78
C VAL A 710 69.65 -71.25 38.06
N SER A 711 69.30 -72.10 39.05
CA SER A 711 67.91 -72.28 39.47
C SER A 711 67.29 -71.01 40.06
N GLN A 712 68.05 -70.24 40.85
CA GLN A 712 67.61 -68.97 41.41
C GLN A 712 67.38 -67.93 40.30
N LEU A 713 68.36 -67.71 39.41
CA LEU A 713 68.24 -66.82 38.26
C LEU A 713 67.08 -67.20 37.33
N THR A 714 66.83 -68.51 37.14
CA THR A 714 65.68 -68.99 36.36
C THR A 714 64.35 -68.61 37.03
N SER A 715 64.28 -68.69 38.37
CA SER A 715 63.08 -68.27 39.13
C SER A 715 62.87 -66.75 39.14
N GLU A 716 63.95 -65.96 39.05
CA GLU A 716 63.86 -64.50 38.94
C GLU A 716 63.44 -64.07 37.52
N LEU A 717 64.01 -64.68 36.49
CA LEU A 717 63.56 -64.48 35.10
C LEU A 717 62.08 -64.87 34.90
N GLN A 718 61.61 -65.92 35.59
CA GLN A 718 60.20 -66.29 35.60
C GLN A 718 59.32 -65.19 36.23
N LYS A 719 59.71 -64.64 37.39
CA LYS A 719 59.00 -63.52 38.03
C LYS A 719 58.99 -62.26 37.17
N TYR A 720 60.15 -61.85 36.64
CA TYR A 720 60.22 -60.66 35.76
C TYR A 720 59.38 -60.84 34.49
N ARG A 721 59.22 -62.08 33.99
CA ARG A 721 58.34 -62.38 32.86
C ARG A 721 56.86 -62.27 33.24
N GLU A 722 56.48 -62.75 34.42
CA GLU A 722 55.12 -62.63 34.95
C GLU A 722 54.77 -61.15 35.22
N GLU A 723 55.67 -60.39 35.85
CA GLU A 723 55.58 -58.93 36.02
C GLU A 723 55.47 -58.20 34.67
N LEU A 724 56.27 -58.58 33.66
CA LEU A 724 56.18 -58.01 32.32
C LEU A 724 54.80 -58.25 31.70
N THR A 725 54.26 -59.48 31.76
CA THR A 725 52.90 -59.76 31.26
C THR A 725 51.81 -59.02 32.03
N SER A 726 52.00 -58.76 33.33
CA SER A 726 51.13 -57.86 34.10
C SER A 726 51.20 -56.43 33.56
N LYS A 727 52.39 -55.88 33.27
CA LYS A 727 52.52 -54.52 32.72
C LYS A 727 52.03 -54.41 31.27
N GLU A 728 52.15 -55.46 30.47
CA GLU A 728 51.54 -55.54 29.14
C GLU A 728 50.00 -55.49 29.23
N SER A 729 49.40 -56.24 30.18
CA SER A 729 47.99 -56.15 30.54
C SER A 729 47.58 -54.72 30.98
N ASP A 730 48.33 -54.10 31.89
CA ASP A 730 48.04 -52.74 32.37
C ASP A 730 48.07 -51.72 31.22
N VAL A 731 49.04 -51.84 30.31
CA VAL A 731 49.15 -50.98 29.12
C VAL A 731 47.98 -51.18 28.16
N GLU A 732 47.51 -52.41 27.95
CA GLU A 732 46.36 -52.67 27.07
C GLU A 732 45.04 -52.18 27.66
N ASN A 733 44.86 -52.28 28.98
CA ASN A 733 43.74 -51.68 29.69
C ASN A 733 43.77 -50.14 29.58
N LEU A 734 44.93 -49.52 29.78
CA LEU A 734 45.10 -48.06 29.61
C LEU A 734 44.86 -47.61 28.15
N ARG A 735 45.20 -48.43 27.14
CA ARG A 735 44.86 -48.17 25.74
C ARG A 735 43.35 -48.19 25.50
N GLN A 736 42.63 -49.14 26.09
CA GLN A 736 41.16 -49.18 26.03
C GLN A 736 40.53 -47.98 26.74
N GLU A 737 41.06 -47.57 27.90
CA GLU A 737 40.57 -46.38 28.59
C GLU A 737 40.81 -45.11 27.76
N VAL A 738 42.02 -44.91 27.22
CA VAL A 738 42.32 -43.79 26.31
C VAL A 738 41.42 -43.81 25.07
N ALA A 739 41.13 -44.97 24.49
CA ALA A 739 40.18 -45.09 23.37
C ALA A 739 38.75 -44.71 23.77
N SER A 740 38.27 -45.16 24.93
CA SER A 740 36.94 -44.80 25.45
C SER A 740 36.82 -43.30 25.75
N LYS A 741 37.83 -42.71 26.38
CA LYS A 741 37.90 -41.27 26.67
C LYS A 741 38.02 -40.44 25.40
N THR A 742 38.72 -40.94 24.37
CA THR A 742 38.73 -40.31 23.04
C THR A 742 37.33 -40.32 22.41
N CYS A 743 36.57 -41.41 22.57
CA CYS A 743 35.18 -41.47 22.10
C CYS A 743 34.24 -40.54 22.88
N GLU A 744 34.36 -40.45 24.20
CA GLU A 744 33.64 -39.47 25.03
C GLU A 744 33.97 -38.03 24.62
N ILE A 745 35.25 -37.70 24.43
CA ILE A 745 35.69 -36.37 23.98
C ILE A 745 35.10 -36.04 22.61
N ASN A 746 35.14 -36.96 21.64
CA ASN A 746 34.55 -36.78 20.32
C ASN A 746 33.02 -36.56 20.42
N HIS A 747 32.31 -37.31 21.27
CA HIS A 747 30.87 -37.13 21.50
C HIS A 747 30.57 -35.76 22.12
N LEU A 748 31.31 -35.36 23.14
CA LEU A 748 31.19 -34.04 23.78
C LEU A 748 31.50 -32.90 22.78
N GLN A 749 32.51 -33.08 21.92
CA GLN A 749 32.89 -32.11 20.91
C GLN A 749 31.82 -31.96 19.82
N LEU A 750 31.18 -33.06 19.40
CA LEU A 750 30.01 -33.04 18.50
C LEU A 750 28.79 -32.38 19.16
N SER A 751 28.51 -32.66 20.44
CA SER A 751 27.41 -32.03 21.17
C SER A 751 27.64 -30.52 21.39
N PHE A 752 28.91 -30.11 21.60
CA PHE A 752 29.31 -28.71 21.66
C PHE A 752 29.16 -28.01 20.30
N GLN A 753 29.54 -28.66 19.19
CA GLN A 753 29.28 -28.13 17.84
C GLN A 753 27.78 -28.00 17.56
N HIS A 754 26.96 -28.97 17.97
CA HIS A 754 25.51 -28.93 17.79
C HIS A 754 24.88 -27.79 18.60
N THR A 755 25.20 -27.66 19.89
CA THR A 755 24.70 -26.57 20.74
C THR A 755 25.21 -25.20 20.30
N LYS A 756 26.44 -25.09 19.78
CA LYS A 756 26.95 -23.87 19.14
C LYS A 756 26.14 -23.50 17.88
N GLY A 757 25.75 -24.48 17.05
CA GLY A 757 24.90 -24.26 15.88
C GLY A 757 23.45 -23.88 16.22
N GLN A 758 22.91 -24.47 17.30
CA GLN A 758 21.62 -24.01 17.86
C GLN A 758 21.73 -22.56 18.35
N LEU A 759 22.82 -22.19 19.03
CA LEU A 759 23.04 -20.85 19.56
C LEU A 759 23.21 -19.80 18.43
N SER A 760 23.92 -20.12 17.34
CA SER A 760 24.01 -19.20 16.19
C SER A 760 22.65 -19.02 15.52
N SER A 761 21.89 -20.10 15.29
CA SER A 761 20.54 -20.00 14.74
C SER A 761 19.57 -19.22 15.66
N LYS A 762 19.74 -19.33 16.98
CA LYS A 762 19.00 -18.50 17.94
C LYS A 762 19.42 -17.03 17.94
N SER A 763 20.71 -16.74 17.71
CA SER A 763 21.20 -15.38 17.52
C SER A 763 20.67 -14.74 16.23
N GLU A 764 20.60 -15.51 15.14
CA GLU A 764 20.01 -15.08 13.87
C GLU A 764 18.51 -14.78 14.03
N GLN A 765 17.78 -15.64 14.76
CA GLN A 765 16.36 -15.41 15.10
C GLN A 765 16.15 -14.17 15.98
N ALA A 766 17.08 -13.87 16.91
CA ALA A 766 17.00 -12.66 17.72
C ALA A 766 17.19 -11.39 16.86
N ILE A 767 18.17 -11.39 15.94
CA ILE A 767 18.43 -10.25 15.04
C ILE A 767 17.21 -9.98 14.12
N ASP A 768 16.62 -11.02 13.52
CA ASP A 768 15.40 -10.88 12.71
C ASP A 768 14.19 -10.37 13.53
N LEU A 769 14.11 -10.70 14.83
CA LEU A 769 13.09 -10.14 15.72
C LEU A 769 13.35 -8.68 16.10
N ASP A 770 14.58 -8.29 16.39
CA ASP A 770 14.96 -6.89 16.66
C ASP A 770 14.75 -6.00 15.41
N GLU A 771 15.13 -6.48 14.22
CA GLU A 771 14.85 -5.77 12.96
C GLU A 771 13.35 -5.63 12.69
N LYS A 772 12.52 -6.60 13.09
CA LYS A 772 11.06 -6.51 12.99
C LYS A 772 10.50 -5.53 14.02
N LEU A 773 11.00 -5.55 15.24
CA LEU A 773 10.63 -4.60 16.29
C LEU A 773 10.89 -3.16 15.84
N HIS A 774 12.10 -2.85 15.37
CA HIS A 774 12.45 -1.52 14.88
C HIS A 774 11.63 -1.07 13.65
N ARG A 775 11.22 -2.02 12.78
CA ARG A 775 10.27 -1.72 11.69
C ARG A 775 8.90 -1.34 12.24
N CYS A 776 8.34 -2.12 13.16
CA CYS A 776 7.08 -1.79 13.83
C CYS A 776 7.14 -0.47 14.61
N GLU A 777 8.25 -0.17 15.30
CA GLU A 777 8.46 1.11 15.99
C GLU A 777 8.47 2.29 15.02
N ALA A 778 9.15 2.17 13.87
CA ALA A 778 9.16 3.20 12.84
C ALA A 778 7.76 3.42 12.21
N GLU A 779 7.01 2.35 11.98
CA GLU A 779 5.62 2.42 11.49
C GLU A 779 4.67 3.04 12.53
N CYS A 780 4.86 2.76 13.82
CA CYS A 780 4.15 3.42 14.93
C CYS A 780 4.46 4.93 15.00
N LEU A 781 5.72 5.33 14.78
CA LEU A 781 6.10 6.75 14.73
C LEU A 781 5.50 7.47 13.50
N LEU A 782 5.46 6.81 12.34
CA LEU A 782 4.83 7.36 11.13
C LEU A 782 3.31 7.52 11.27
N THR A 783 2.63 6.51 11.83
CA THR A 783 1.18 6.59 12.08
C THR A 783 0.84 7.63 13.16
N ALA A 784 1.66 7.79 14.20
CA ALA A 784 1.51 8.88 15.16
C ALA A 784 1.68 10.28 14.53
N GLN A 785 2.63 10.46 13.60
CA GLN A 785 2.79 11.72 12.85
C GLN A 785 1.59 11.99 11.91
N GLN A 786 1.03 10.94 11.29
CA GLN A 786 -0.19 11.05 10.49
C GLN A 786 -1.39 11.45 11.35
N LEU A 787 -1.59 10.82 12.51
CA LEU A 787 -2.63 11.19 13.47
C LEU A 787 -2.51 12.65 13.91
N GLN A 788 -1.33 13.11 14.34
CA GLN A 788 -1.13 14.52 14.71
C GLN A 788 -1.40 15.49 13.53
N THR A 789 -1.17 15.05 12.30
CA THR A 789 -1.47 15.83 11.09
C THR A 789 -2.98 15.88 10.80
N LEU A 790 -3.74 14.85 11.19
CA LEU A 790 -5.20 14.81 11.11
C LEU A 790 -5.85 15.61 12.25
N GLU A 791 -5.34 15.52 13.47
CA GLU A 791 -5.78 16.32 14.63
C GLU A 791 -5.70 17.83 14.31
N LYS A 792 -4.57 18.30 13.77
CA LYS A 792 -4.39 19.71 13.36
C LYS A 792 -5.38 20.15 12.27
N LYS A 793 -5.77 19.25 11.36
CA LYS A 793 -6.78 19.53 10.34
C LYS A 793 -8.19 19.55 10.92
N LEU A 794 -8.48 18.67 11.88
CA LEU A 794 -9.75 18.65 12.61
C LEU A 794 -9.94 19.95 13.42
N GLN A 795 -8.92 20.35 14.18
CA GLN A 795 -8.91 21.61 14.94
C GLN A 795 -9.17 22.83 14.03
N GLY A 796 -8.50 22.92 12.87
CA GLY A 796 -8.78 23.98 11.90
C GLY A 796 -10.22 23.97 11.38
N ALA A 797 -10.79 22.78 11.11
CA ALA A 797 -12.19 22.66 10.69
C ALA A 797 -13.19 22.99 11.81
N GLU A 798 -12.85 22.71 13.08
CA GLU A 798 -13.63 23.11 14.25
C GLU A 798 -13.60 24.63 14.46
N GLU A 799 -12.45 25.28 14.27
CA GLU A 799 -12.30 26.74 14.28
C GLU A 799 -13.08 27.41 13.14
N GLU A 800 -13.00 26.89 11.91
CA GLU A 800 -13.81 27.36 10.77
C GLU A 800 -15.32 27.19 11.00
N LEU A 801 -15.74 26.09 11.64
CA LEU A 801 -17.14 25.84 12.00
C LEU A 801 -17.63 26.78 13.11
N LEU A 802 -16.83 27.03 14.14
CA LEU A 802 -17.13 28.01 15.20
C LEU A 802 -17.24 29.43 14.64
N TYR A 803 -16.33 29.81 13.75
CA TYR A 803 -16.38 31.10 13.05
C TYR A 803 -17.64 31.22 12.18
N SER A 804 -17.98 30.18 11.42
CA SER A 804 -19.20 30.12 10.60
C SER A 804 -20.47 30.20 11.45
N HIS A 805 -20.50 29.53 12.61
CA HIS A 805 -21.61 29.60 13.56
C HIS A 805 -21.79 31.02 14.11
N GLN A 806 -20.70 31.70 14.46
CA GLN A 806 -20.72 33.07 14.95
C GLN A 806 -21.23 34.05 13.86
N GLN A 807 -20.81 33.91 12.60
CA GLN A 807 -21.38 34.69 11.48
C GLN A 807 -22.89 34.46 11.33
N VAL A 808 -23.35 33.20 11.38
CA VAL A 808 -24.79 32.87 11.27
C VAL A 808 -25.60 33.47 12.43
N LYS A 809 -25.02 33.56 13.62
CA LYS A 809 -25.62 34.23 14.78
C LYS A 809 -25.73 35.74 14.57
N GLU A 810 -24.66 36.40 14.12
CA GLU A 810 -24.65 37.85 13.85
C GLU A 810 -25.65 38.23 12.74
N LEU A 811 -25.76 37.42 11.69
CA LEU A 811 -26.77 37.57 10.64
C LEU A 811 -28.20 37.37 11.15
N ARG A 812 -28.42 36.46 12.10
CA ARG A 812 -29.72 36.26 12.76
C ARG A 812 -30.11 37.47 13.61
N ASP A 813 -29.16 38.03 14.35
CA ASP A 813 -29.37 39.23 15.17
C ASP A 813 -29.62 40.48 14.31
N GLU A 814 -28.95 40.60 13.15
CA GLU A 814 -29.22 41.61 12.12
C GLU A 814 -30.63 41.47 11.53
N LEU A 815 -31.04 40.26 11.14
CA LEU A 815 -32.39 40.00 10.65
C LEU A 815 -33.46 40.30 11.71
N GLN A 816 -33.23 39.97 12.98
CA GLN A 816 -34.16 40.27 14.06
C GLN A 816 -34.28 41.79 14.31
N ARG A 817 -33.17 42.55 14.23
CA ARG A 817 -33.18 44.02 14.31
C ARG A 817 -33.90 44.66 13.11
N ARG A 818 -33.67 44.16 11.89
CA ARG A 818 -34.41 44.59 10.69
C ARG A 818 -35.89 44.27 10.75
N ARG A 819 -36.28 43.12 11.31
CA ARG A 819 -37.68 42.79 11.51
C ARG A 819 -38.36 43.80 12.44
N LYS A 820 -37.80 44.05 13.63
CA LYS A 820 -38.34 45.06 14.57
C LYS A 820 -38.53 46.43 13.93
N THR A 821 -37.53 46.92 13.18
CA THR A 821 -37.65 48.21 12.46
C THR A 821 -38.67 48.18 11.33
N THR A 822 -38.94 47.03 10.73
CA THR A 822 -40.03 46.85 9.75
C THR A 822 -41.39 46.85 10.44
N ASP A 823 -41.54 46.13 11.56
CA ASP A 823 -42.77 46.11 12.38
C ASP A 823 -43.09 47.54 12.90
N GLU A 824 -42.08 48.29 13.35
CA GLU A 824 -42.19 49.70 13.74
C GLU A 824 -42.59 50.61 12.56
N LEU A 825 -42.05 50.41 11.36
CA LEU A 825 -42.44 51.17 10.17
C LEU A 825 -43.87 50.84 9.73
N GLN A 826 -44.28 49.57 9.83
CA GLN A 826 -45.65 49.16 9.53
C GLN A 826 -46.65 49.84 10.47
N SER A 827 -46.42 49.85 11.79
CA SER A 827 -47.31 50.54 12.74
C SER A 827 -47.42 52.06 12.48
N LYS A 828 -46.35 52.70 12.00
CA LYS A 828 -46.36 54.11 11.56
C LYS A 828 -47.17 54.30 10.28
N VAL A 829 -47.06 53.39 9.31
CA VAL A 829 -47.87 53.40 8.07
C VAL A 829 -49.35 53.15 8.39
N GLU A 830 -49.67 52.23 9.31
CA GLU A 830 -51.03 51.99 9.79
C GLU A 830 -51.61 53.24 10.48
N THR A 831 -50.82 53.91 11.32
CA THR A 831 -51.20 55.19 11.97
C THR A 831 -51.48 56.29 10.95
N LEU A 832 -50.59 56.46 9.95
CA LEU A 832 -50.76 57.44 8.87
C LEU A 832 -51.98 57.11 7.99
N ASN A 833 -52.27 55.83 7.74
CA ASN A 833 -53.45 55.39 6.99
C ASN A 833 -54.78 55.62 7.75
N VAL A 834 -54.74 55.68 9.08
CA VAL A 834 -55.87 56.15 9.89
C VAL A 834 -56.00 57.67 9.75
N GLN A 835 -54.94 58.44 9.97
CA GLN A 835 -54.96 59.90 9.81
C GLN A 835 -55.39 60.38 8.41
N LEU A 836 -54.99 59.68 7.35
CA LEU A 836 -55.42 59.93 5.96
C LEU A 836 -56.88 59.54 5.69
N ARG A 837 -57.45 58.63 6.48
CA ARG A 837 -58.89 58.31 6.44
C ARG A 837 -59.70 59.35 7.18
N ASP A 838 -59.23 59.78 8.34
CA ASP A 838 -59.90 60.75 9.21
C ASP A 838 -59.96 62.12 8.50
N THR A 839 -58.82 62.63 8.03
CA THR A 839 -58.76 63.89 7.24
C THR A 839 -59.51 63.81 5.90
N ARG A 840 -59.64 62.62 5.31
CA ARG A 840 -60.54 62.41 4.16
C ARG A 840 -62.01 62.49 4.57
N GLY A 841 -62.38 61.92 5.71
CA GLY A 841 -63.74 62.03 6.27
C GLY A 841 -64.10 63.48 6.56
N GLU A 842 -63.20 64.22 7.22
CA GLU A 842 -63.33 65.67 7.42
C GLU A 842 -63.54 66.42 6.10
N LEU A 843 -62.77 66.09 5.04
CA LEU A 843 -62.91 66.71 3.72
C LEU A 843 -64.25 66.35 3.03
N GLU A 844 -64.73 65.12 3.18
CA GLU A 844 -66.05 64.69 2.70
C GLU A 844 -67.18 65.43 3.46
N GLU A 845 -67.07 65.59 4.78
CA GLU A 845 -67.97 66.42 5.60
C GLU A 845 -67.95 67.90 5.16
N ARG A 846 -66.76 68.51 4.96
CA ARG A 846 -66.65 69.89 4.42
C ARG A 846 -67.24 70.03 3.03
N THR A 847 -67.15 68.99 2.20
CA THR A 847 -67.78 68.99 0.88
C THR A 847 -69.31 69.02 1.00
N HIS A 848 -69.87 68.31 1.98
CA HIS A 848 -71.30 68.40 2.30
C HIS A 848 -71.69 69.78 2.88
N GLU A 849 -70.92 70.35 3.81
CA GLU A 849 -71.15 71.73 4.31
C GLU A 849 -71.20 72.76 3.18
N VAL A 850 -70.26 72.68 2.22
CA VAL A 850 -70.20 73.59 1.06
C VAL A 850 -71.38 73.40 0.10
N LEU A 851 -71.86 72.17 -0.10
CA LEU A 851 -73.05 71.89 -0.91
C LEU A 851 -74.32 72.44 -0.25
N ASP A 852 -74.46 72.32 1.07
CA ASP A 852 -75.60 72.89 1.80
C ASP A 852 -75.58 74.42 1.78
N LEU A 853 -74.39 75.04 1.85
CA LEU A 853 -74.22 76.49 1.67
C LEU A 853 -74.54 76.97 0.24
N ASP A 854 -74.12 76.23 -0.79
CA ASP A 854 -74.45 76.52 -2.20
C ASP A 854 -75.96 76.39 -2.47
N ASN A 855 -76.62 75.38 -1.89
CA ASN A 855 -78.08 75.26 -1.93
C ASN A 855 -78.77 76.46 -1.23
N ALA A 856 -78.33 76.84 -0.03
CA ALA A 856 -78.87 78.00 0.68
C ALA A 856 -78.63 79.33 -0.04
N LEU A 857 -77.52 79.46 -0.79
CA LEU A 857 -77.24 80.60 -1.66
C LEU A 857 -78.16 80.63 -2.89
N LYS A 858 -78.44 79.48 -3.50
CA LYS A 858 -79.40 79.35 -4.61
C LYS A 858 -80.82 79.71 -4.19
N ASP A 859 -81.28 79.22 -3.04
CA ASP A 859 -82.58 79.59 -2.47
C ASP A 859 -82.66 81.11 -2.24
N ARG A 860 -81.59 81.72 -1.68
CA ARG A 860 -81.51 83.17 -1.49
C ARG A 860 -81.42 83.95 -2.80
N GLN A 861 -80.80 83.41 -3.84
CA GLN A 861 -80.78 84.01 -5.17
C GLN A 861 -82.18 83.96 -5.81
N GLY A 862 -82.94 82.88 -5.60
CA GLY A 862 -84.35 82.76 -5.98
C GLY A 862 -85.25 83.75 -5.22
N GLU A 863 -85.08 83.89 -3.90
CA GLU A 863 -85.75 84.93 -3.12
C GLU A 863 -85.47 86.33 -3.67
N LEU A 864 -84.21 86.64 -4.02
CA LEU A 864 -83.81 87.94 -4.55
C LEU A 864 -84.34 88.18 -5.97
N GLN A 865 -84.36 87.16 -6.84
CA GLN A 865 -84.97 87.24 -8.17
C GLN A 865 -86.48 87.55 -8.04
N HIS A 866 -87.20 86.83 -7.19
CA HIS A 866 -88.63 87.07 -7.00
C HIS A 866 -88.91 88.46 -6.39
N ARG A 867 -88.07 88.95 -5.48
CA ARG A 867 -88.15 90.33 -4.98
C ARG A 867 -87.86 91.36 -6.08
N ALA A 868 -86.94 91.08 -7.00
CA ALA A 868 -86.65 91.94 -8.14
C ALA A 868 -87.80 91.98 -9.16
N GLU A 869 -88.49 90.85 -9.40
CA GLU A 869 -89.73 90.79 -10.19
C GLU A 869 -90.83 91.64 -9.55
N LEU A 870 -91.06 91.50 -8.25
CA LEU A 870 -92.05 92.29 -7.50
C LEU A 870 -91.72 93.78 -7.50
N LEU A 871 -90.44 94.15 -7.36
CA LEU A 871 -89.98 95.54 -7.50
C LEU A 871 -90.22 96.05 -8.93
N GLY A 872 -89.94 95.25 -9.97
CA GLY A 872 -90.25 95.61 -11.36
C GLY A 872 -91.73 95.82 -11.63
N GLN A 873 -92.61 94.98 -11.04
CA GLN A 873 -94.07 95.14 -11.09
C GLN A 873 -94.53 96.42 -10.39
N LEU A 874 -93.97 96.74 -9.21
CA LEU A 874 -94.22 97.99 -8.51
C LEU A 874 -93.75 99.21 -9.32
N ASP A 875 -92.59 99.11 -9.98
CA ASP A 875 -92.03 100.16 -10.82
C ASP A 875 -92.91 100.44 -12.05
N VAL A 876 -93.51 99.40 -12.65
CA VAL A 876 -94.52 99.53 -13.71
C VAL A 876 -95.79 100.19 -13.16
N ALA A 877 -96.33 99.72 -12.03
CA ALA A 877 -97.52 100.30 -11.41
C ALA A 877 -97.32 101.78 -11.04
N ILE A 878 -96.12 102.16 -10.54
CA ILE A 878 -95.76 103.56 -10.25
C ILE A 878 -95.71 104.39 -11.54
N LYS A 879 -95.16 103.86 -12.64
CA LYS A 879 -95.12 104.55 -13.95
C LYS A 879 -96.52 104.71 -14.53
N GLU A 880 -97.37 103.69 -14.45
CA GLU A 880 -98.77 103.76 -14.89
C GLU A 880 -99.58 104.76 -14.06
N HIS A 881 -99.44 104.72 -12.72
CA HIS A 881 -100.14 105.64 -11.82
C HIS A 881 -99.64 107.09 -11.97
N LYS A 882 -98.35 107.29 -12.28
CA LYS A 882 -97.78 108.60 -12.67
C LYS A 882 -98.34 109.09 -14.00
N LEU A 883 -98.42 108.25 -15.03
CA LEU A 883 -99.06 108.59 -16.31
C LEU A 883 -100.56 108.88 -16.14
N GLU A 884 -101.24 108.22 -15.20
CA GLU A 884 -102.63 108.52 -14.88
C GLU A 884 -102.79 109.87 -14.14
N LEU A 885 -101.84 110.22 -13.26
CA LEU A 885 -101.76 111.54 -12.63
C LEU A 885 -101.42 112.64 -13.64
N GLU A 886 -100.52 112.38 -14.58
CA GLU A 886 -100.18 113.31 -15.67
C GLU A 886 -101.39 113.60 -16.55
N ARG A 887 -102.14 112.58 -16.98
CA ARG A 887 -103.42 112.77 -17.71
C ARG A 887 -104.47 113.53 -16.88
N LYS A 888 -104.52 113.32 -15.56
CA LYS A 888 -105.40 114.10 -14.66
C LYS A 888 -104.97 115.56 -14.57
N VAL A 889 -103.66 115.84 -14.53
CA VAL A 889 -103.11 117.21 -14.59
C VAL A 889 -103.41 117.85 -15.94
N GLU A 890 -103.21 117.17 -17.07
CA GLU A 890 -103.56 117.66 -18.41
C GLU A 890 -105.06 118.00 -18.52
N SER A 891 -105.94 117.13 -18.01
CA SER A 891 -107.39 117.37 -18.00
C SER A 891 -107.79 118.57 -17.11
N LEU A 892 -107.16 118.72 -15.95
CA LEU A 892 -107.34 119.90 -15.09
C LEU A 892 -106.81 121.18 -15.75
N GLN A 893 -105.67 121.10 -16.44
CA GLN A 893 -105.06 122.21 -17.18
C GLN A 893 -105.99 122.68 -18.33
N GLN A 894 -106.53 121.74 -19.12
CA GLN A 894 -107.51 122.04 -20.16
C GLN A 894 -108.77 122.70 -19.59
N SER A 895 -109.31 122.18 -18.49
CA SER A 895 -110.46 122.79 -17.81
C SER A 895 -110.14 124.18 -17.23
N LEU A 896 -108.89 124.46 -16.90
CA LEU A 896 -108.43 125.78 -16.42
C LEU A 896 -108.27 126.75 -17.60
N ASP A 897 -107.73 126.30 -18.74
CA ASP A 897 -107.67 127.07 -19.99
C ASP A 897 -109.07 127.39 -20.55
N ASP A 898 -110.04 126.48 -20.39
CA ASP A 898 -111.46 126.74 -20.69
C ASP A 898 -112.01 127.84 -19.77
N ARG A 899 -111.75 127.76 -18.45
CA ARG A 899 -112.13 128.81 -17.48
C ARG A 899 -111.48 130.15 -17.81
N GLU A 900 -110.21 130.17 -18.21
CA GLU A 900 -109.53 131.38 -18.62
C GLU A 900 -110.12 131.95 -19.92
N ARG A 901 -110.49 131.12 -20.90
CA ARG A 901 -111.21 131.56 -22.09
C ARG A 901 -112.60 132.13 -21.75
N GLU A 902 -113.35 131.49 -20.86
CA GLU A 902 -114.60 132.06 -20.32
C GLU A 902 -114.37 133.42 -19.65
N LEU A 903 -113.30 133.57 -18.85
CA LEU A 903 -112.98 134.82 -18.15
C LEU A 903 -112.53 135.93 -19.11
N ARG A 904 -111.75 135.60 -20.14
CA ARG A 904 -111.35 136.53 -21.22
C ARG A 904 -112.56 136.96 -22.06
N GLU A 905 -113.52 136.07 -22.30
CA GLU A 905 -114.80 136.44 -22.90
C GLU A 905 -115.64 137.34 -21.99
N ARG A 906 -115.68 137.09 -20.68
CA ARG A 906 -116.38 137.93 -19.71
C ARG A 906 -115.77 139.32 -19.64
N SER A 907 -114.44 139.45 -19.55
CA SER A 907 -113.77 140.76 -19.53
C SER A 907 -113.84 141.50 -20.86
N PHE A 908 -113.92 140.81 -22.00
CA PHE A 908 -114.28 141.41 -23.29
C PHE A 908 -115.72 141.97 -23.27
N LYS A 909 -116.69 141.22 -22.72
CA LYS A 909 -118.09 141.67 -22.57
C LYS A 909 -118.21 142.84 -21.59
N GLU A 910 -117.47 142.84 -20.48
CA GLU A 910 -117.39 143.93 -19.50
C GLU A 910 -116.76 145.19 -20.09
N SER A 911 -115.61 145.09 -20.76
CA SER A 911 -114.97 146.25 -21.41
C SER A 911 -115.83 146.82 -22.54
N GLN A 912 -116.55 145.99 -23.29
CA GLN A 912 -117.55 146.43 -24.27
C GLN A 912 -118.76 147.12 -23.60
N GLN A 913 -119.15 146.73 -22.38
CA GLN A 913 -120.15 147.48 -21.59
C GLN A 913 -119.58 148.79 -21.04
N GLN A 914 -118.35 148.82 -20.52
CA GLN A 914 -117.70 150.05 -20.07
C GLN A 914 -117.52 151.06 -21.22
N GLN A 915 -117.27 150.60 -22.44
CA GLN A 915 -117.19 151.47 -23.62
C GLN A 915 -118.56 152.07 -24.01
N LYS A 916 -119.66 151.34 -23.80
CA LYS A 916 -121.03 151.89 -23.91
C LYS A 916 -121.32 152.88 -22.78
N LEU A 917 -120.92 152.57 -21.55
CA LEU A 917 -121.13 153.41 -20.37
C LEU A 917 -120.41 154.77 -20.52
N LYS A 918 -119.18 154.77 -21.04
CA LYS A 918 -118.45 156.00 -21.39
C LYS A 918 -119.16 156.86 -22.45
N LYS A 919 -119.78 156.25 -23.47
CA LYS A 919 -120.59 157.00 -24.46
C LYS A 919 -121.78 157.69 -23.79
N VAL A 920 -122.53 156.97 -22.95
CA VAL A 920 -123.68 157.53 -22.22
C VAL A 920 -123.25 158.66 -21.28
N GLN A 921 -122.10 158.54 -20.60
CA GLN A 921 -121.55 159.63 -19.79
C GLN A 921 -121.19 160.86 -20.63
N GLN A 922 -120.57 160.65 -21.80
CA GLN A 922 -120.17 161.72 -22.71
C GLN A 922 -121.38 162.42 -23.33
N GLU A 923 -122.44 161.69 -23.69
CA GLU A 923 -123.75 162.23 -24.09
C GLU A 923 -124.41 163.05 -22.98
N LEU A 924 -124.23 162.66 -21.71
CA LEU A 924 -124.81 163.33 -20.55
C LEU A 924 -124.11 164.66 -20.24
N ASP A 925 -122.77 164.71 -20.28
CA ASP A 925 -122.02 165.98 -20.16
C ASP A 925 -122.33 166.94 -21.34
N ASP A 926 -122.57 166.41 -22.54
CA ASP A 926 -123.05 167.14 -23.71
C ASP A 926 -124.41 167.81 -23.46
N THR A 927 -125.36 167.14 -22.79
CA THR A 927 -126.63 167.76 -22.38
C THR A 927 -126.47 168.80 -21.27
N ARG A 928 -125.48 168.60 -20.39
CA ARG A 928 -125.17 169.51 -19.28
C ARG A 928 -124.69 170.87 -19.79
N GLN A 929 -123.78 170.87 -20.77
CA GLN A 929 -123.29 172.10 -21.40
C GLN A 929 -124.41 172.84 -22.18
N ARG A 930 -125.34 172.11 -22.80
CA ARG A 930 -126.53 172.71 -23.46
C ARG A 930 -127.46 173.40 -22.46
N HIS A 931 -127.64 172.85 -21.26
CA HIS A 931 -128.43 173.49 -20.21
C HIS A 931 -127.78 174.77 -19.66
N GLU A 932 -126.45 174.81 -19.50
CA GLU A 932 -125.75 176.02 -19.06
C GLU A 932 -125.77 177.17 -20.08
N ALA A 933 -125.88 176.85 -21.38
CA ALA A 933 -126.06 177.87 -22.41
C ALA A 933 -127.45 178.54 -22.32
N LEU A 934 -128.51 177.74 -22.26
CA LEU A 934 -129.91 178.21 -22.26
C LEU A 934 -130.27 179.13 -21.09
N ILE A 935 -129.67 178.92 -19.90
CA ILE A 935 -129.96 179.77 -18.74
C ILE A 935 -129.34 181.18 -18.91
N ARG A 936 -128.15 181.30 -19.50
CA ARG A 936 -127.53 182.60 -19.80
C ARG A 936 -128.35 183.40 -20.81
N GLU A 937 -129.05 182.74 -21.73
CA GLU A 937 -130.00 183.40 -22.63
C GLU A 937 -131.21 183.96 -21.86
N THR A 938 -131.76 183.22 -20.88
CA THR A 938 -132.91 183.71 -20.09
C THR A 938 -132.59 184.96 -19.25
N GLU A 939 -131.36 185.12 -18.76
CA GLU A 939 -130.94 186.33 -18.03
C GLU A 939 -130.91 187.58 -18.93
N THR A 940 -130.70 187.43 -20.24
CA THR A 940 -130.70 188.56 -21.18
C THR A 940 -132.10 189.04 -21.59
N ALA A 941 -133.12 188.18 -21.44
CA ALA A 941 -134.46 188.45 -21.98
C ALA A 941 -135.34 189.37 -21.12
N GLN A 942 -135.02 189.57 -19.83
CA GLN A 942 -135.88 190.33 -18.90
C GLN A 942 -135.53 191.82 -18.74
N LEU A 943 -134.50 192.33 -19.43
CA LEU A 943 -134.08 193.74 -19.37
C LEU A 943 -134.68 194.64 -20.48
N HIS A 944 -135.83 194.28 -21.07
CA HIS A 944 -136.42 195.06 -22.18
C HIS A 944 -137.94 195.32 -22.19
N ASN A 945 -138.68 194.92 -21.15
CA ASN A 945 -140.01 195.46 -20.82
C ASN A 945 -139.94 195.93 -19.34
N LYS A 946 -139.93 197.20 -18.95
CA LYS A 946 -140.48 198.47 -19.49
C LYS A 946 -141.99 198.61 -19.31
N GLU A 947 -142.33 199.38 -18.26
CA GLU A 947 -143.53 200.23 -18.06
C GLU A 947 -144.93 199.57 -18.15
N THR A 948 -145.79 199.86 -17.16
CA THR A 948 -147.07 199.18 -16.84
C THR A 948 -146.89 197.79 -16.21
N VAL A 949 -146.90 197.65 -14.88
CA VAL A 949 -147.08 198.64 -13.79
C VAL A 949 -145.98 198.45 -12.75
#